data_AF-A0AAD9T305-F1
#
_entry.id   AF-A0AAD9T305-F1
#
_cell.length_a   1.000
_cell.length_b   1.000
_cell.length_c   1.000
_cell.angle_alpha   90.00
_cell.angle_beta   90.00
_cell.angle_gamma   90.00
#
_symmetry.space_group_name_H-M   'P 1'
#
loop_
_entity.id
_entity.type
_entity.pdbx_description
1 polymer ?
#
loop_
_entity_poly.entity_id
_entity_poly.type
_entity_poly.pdbx_seq_one_letter_code
_entity_poly.pdbx_strand_id
1 'polypeptide(L)'
;MSGNTRRRSGSTLLSPQPHKIRVEPSNISFLEENEHSHLPSFTALCLRTRRRMRLRPQLLVFVALVLFVGCTIFYLHTPLRFLGAEYPSADSSSKKSPITPSSAAPGTAALTIESSKLGNEHPIWQLVKNAEQEFEKVTKGQSKTLQEAVAEYRRRYGIPPPPNFDKWYEFAKARNVQLIDDYDSIYHSLTPFWGLKPKTIRNRAQEALGYDPNNLIGVLIRKGKIKKLDGGVAWHMEALRGMLQSFQKWLPDMDLCFNIHDEPRVMLQYDDLSRLVKSAREVKMPAANAAAKHRNEFSKAPSDLSDGSRFEDVKTTRFNVFAHQSTWTHSKMSCPPDSPARTLGDGPVEDNTNSYALGELGFVYNKTAFSDICQSPSFSQTYGFFDRPNAFSLVTDLFPVFSASKPSSYCDIVYPSPWYWDGKVTYNDSADFEWTEKEDKFYWRGSTTGGFSRNGGWRRQHRQNIVKKINAGDQAKILIDRGEDGVEDWQVKQTPRTDFKELFDVHFSHIGQCDPEDCEAQKTFFDIKDKAEQKDAWKYKYLLDMDGNAFSGRFYAFLKSRSLVYKMAVFREWHEEWLKPWVHYIPLSLRGDEWVEAVRWFAGEPSGKKAAERIAMQGREWSNKVLRNDDFEVYFFRLLLEYGRLVDDNRETIGAASTFEYLPALINPVMTASDGNLPLSKSEFGPGPLHCIFNSSIPYPQTSNLSSKLFNPPNPARVVVVKGFTDAWGIEGVVDEVLVVLAAVESELQWPQ
;
A
#
# COMPACT_ATOMS: atom_id res chain seq x y z
N MET A 1 11.21 -75.31 -15.70
CA MET A 1 10.77 -76.70 -15.42
C MET A 1 10.28 -76.77 -13.97
N SER A 2 9.25 -77.58 -13.68
CA SER A 2 8.76 -78.10 -12.36
C SER A 2 9.17 -77.38 -11.05
N GLY A 3 8.30 -77.10 -10.07
CA GLY A 3 6.93 -77.59 -9.82
C GLY A 3 6.77 -78.14 -8.39
N ASN A 4 5.58 -77.97 -7.81
CA ASN A 4 5.05 -78.54 -6.53
C ASN A 4 5.22 -77.80 -5.17
N THR A 5 4.05 -77.41 -4.68
CA THR A 5 3.52 -77.32 -3.29
C THR A 5 3.99 -78.43 -2.30
N ARG A 6 3.85 -78.36 -0.95
CA ARG A 6 2.66 -77.96 -0.13
C ARG A 6 2.92 -77.92 1.42
N ARG A 7 2.19 -77.06 2.16
CA ARG A 7 1.66 -77.15 3.57
C ARG A 7 2.52 -76.94 4.87
N ARG A 8 2.09 -75.94 5.68
CA ARG A 8 1.84 -75.82 7.16
C ARG A 8 2.65 -76.69 8.16
N SER A 9 3.13 -76.19 9.31
CA SER A 9 2.34 -75.56 10.42
C SER A 9 3.21 -74.87 11.52
N GLY A 10 2.63 -73.99 12.35
CA GLY A 10 3.02 -73.77 13.77
C GLY A 10 3.00 -72.31 14.29
N SER A 11 2.62 -72.07 15.57
CA SER A 11 2.25 -70.74 16.12
C SER A 11 2.87 -70.35 17.48
N THR A 12 3.19 -69.06 17.70
CA THR A 12 3.24 -68.36 19.02
C THR A 12 3.23 -66.82 18.77
N LEU A 13 2.22 -66.01 19.10
CA LEU A 13 1.77 -65.41 20.39
C LEU A 13 2.68 -64.33 21.03
N LEU A 14 2.24 -63.05 20.99
CA LEU A 14 2.18 -62.09 22.13
C LEU A 14 1.48 -60.76 21.71
N SER A 15 0.91 -60.03 22.67
CA SER A 15 0.08 -58.80 22.54
C SER A 15 0.43 -57.83 23.68
N PRO A 16 0.07 -56.51 23.71
CA PRO A 16 -1.32 -56.09 24.00
C PRO A 16 -1.84 -54.75 23.40
N GLN A 17 -3.14 -54.55 23.65
CA GLN A 17 -4.09 -53.43 23.40
C GLN A 17 -3.76 -52.08 24.13
N PRO A 18 -4.40 -50.92 23.77
CA PRO A 18 -5.72 -50.55 24.36
C PRO A 18 -6.74 -49.72 23.51
N HIS A 19 -7.98 -50.22 23.51
CA HIS A 19 -9.28 -49.57 23.82
C HIS A 19 -9.95 -48.45 22.97
N LYS A 20 -11.25 -48.71 22.69
CA LYS A 20 -12.37 -47.77 22.48
C LYS A 20 -13.53 -48.12 23.45
N ILE A 21 -14.38 -47.14 23.78
CA ILE A 21 -15.74 -47.24 24.38
C ILE A 21 -16.53 -46.07 23.74
N ARG A 22 -17.68 -46.16 23.02
CA ARG A 22 -18.96 -46.94 23.02
C ARG A 22 -20.08 -46.30 23.86
N VAL A 23 -21.17 -45.85 23.19
CA VAL A 23 -22.59 -45.96 23.63
C VAL A 23 -23.48 -46.17 22.38
N GLU A 24 -24.62 -46.84 22.53
CA GLU A 24 -25.56 -47.31 21.47
C GLU A 24 -26.90 -46.55 21.45
N PRO A 25 -27.75 -46.74 20.41
CA PRO A 25 -29.16 -46.32 20.41
C PRO A 25 -30.16 -47.49 20.57
N SER A 26 -31.25 -47.26 21.32
CA SER A 26 -32.49 -48.06 21.41
C SER A 26 -33.53 -47.22 22.22
N ASN A 27 -34.87 -47.31 22.11
CA ASN A 27 -35.78 -48.33 21.59
C ASN A 27 -37.18 -47.76 21.19
N ILE A 28 -37.80 -48.30 20.13
CA ILE A 28 -39.20 -48.80 20.00
C ILE A 28 -40.36 -47.84 20.44
N SER A 29 -41.21 -47.33 19.53
CA SER A 29 -42.47 -47.95 18.98
C SER A 29 -43.30 -46.89 18.17
N PHE A 30 -44.57 -47.01 17.70
CA PHE A 30 -45.67 -48.01 17.80
C PHE A 30 -46.71 -47.82 16.62
N LEU A 31 -47.31 -48.92 16.10
CA LEU A 31 -48.54 -49.05 15.27
C LEU A 31 -48.73 -48.41 13.87
N GLU A 32 -49.66 -49.04 13.12
CA GLU A 32 -50.15 -48.76 11.77
C GLU A 32 -51.32 -47.74 11.78
N GLU A 33 -51.45 -46.90 10.73
CA GLU A 33 -52.53 -47.01 9.72
C GLU A 33 -52.61 -45.80 8.74
N ASN A 34 -52.89 -46.14 7.47
CA ASN A 34 -53.73 -45.45 6.48
C ASN A 34 -53.37 -44.11 5.75
N GLU A 35 -53.64 -44.21 4.43
CA GLU A 35 -54.03 -43.22 3.41
C GLU A 35 -53.11 -42.10 2.86
N HIS A 36 -52.62 -42.38 1.64
CA HIS A 36 -52.76 -41.56 0.42
C HIS A 36 -52.65 -40.01 0.48
N SER A 37 -51.58 -39.44 -0.11
CA SER A 37 -51.70 -38.70 -1.40
C SER A 37 -50.38 -38.12 -1.98
N HIS A 38 -50.15 -38.41 -3.26
CA HIS A 38 -49.50 -37.61 -4.33
C HIS A 38 -48.37 -36.59 -4.03
N LEU A 39 -47.13 -36.91 -4.45
CA LEU A 39 -46.50 -36.45 -5.71
C LEU A 39 -45.02 -36.91 -5.86
N PRO A 40 -44.60 -37.50 -7.00
CA PRO A 40 -43.21 -37.95 -7.22
C PRO A 40 -42.31 -36.90 -7.91
N SER A 41 -41.00 -37.18 -7.92
CA SER A 41 -39.92 -36.25 -8.26
C SER A 41 -39.67 -35.99 -9.75
N PHE A 42 -38.87 -34.95 -9.99
CA PHE A 42 -38.63 -34.26 -11.27
C PHE A 42 -37.99 -35.11 -12.41
N THR A 43 -37.59 -36.35 -12.14
CA THR A 43 -36.84 -37.23 -13.07
C THR A 43 -37.69 -37.81 -14.22
N ALA A 44 -39.02 -37.63 -14.22
CA ALA A 44 -39.92 -38.22 -15.21
C ALA A 44 -40.20 -37.34 -16.46
N LEU A 45 -39.83 -36.05 -16.49
CA LEU A 45 -40.34 -35.11 -17.51
C LEU A 45 -39.43 -34.90 -18.74
N CYS A 46 -38.12 -35.20 -18.67
CA CYS A 46 -37.16 -34.84 -19.73
C CYS A 46 -37.00 -35.85 -20.87
N LEU A 47 -37.77 -36.95 -20.92
CA LEU A 47 -37.65 -38.00 -21.95
C LEU A 47 -38.83 -38.12 -22.91
N ARG A 48 -39.75 -37.14 -22.96
CA ARG A 48 -40.84 -37.08 -23.96
C ARG A 48 -41.06 -35.69 -24.55
N THR A 49 -40.21 -35.28 -25.51
CA THR A 49 -40.58 -34.27 -26.53
C THR A 49 -39.67 -34.26 -27.77
N ARG A 50 -39.20 -35.44 -28.24
CA ARG A 50 -38.36 -35.55 -29.45
C ARG A 50 -39.08 -36.18 -30.64
N ARG A 51 -40.21 -35.59 -31.09
CA ARG A 51 -40.85 -35.87 -32.40
C ARG A 51 -41.94 -34.83 -32.76
N ARG A 52 -41.57 -33.79 -33.53
CA ARG A 52 -42.36 -33.20 -34.64
C ARG A 52 -41.50 -32.17 -35.39
N MET A 53 -41.86 -31.90 -36.64
CA MET A 53 -41.14 -31.08 -37.64
C MET A 53 -39.83 -31.67 -38.21
N ARG A 54 -39.97 -32.59 -39.17
CA ARG A 54 -38.99 -32.75 -40.25
C ARG A 54 -39.23 -31.65 -41.30
N LEU A 55 -38.61 -30.49 -41.14
CA LEU A 55 -38.34 -29.61 -42.28
C LEU A 55 -37.22 -30.24 -43.10
N ARG A 56 -37.42 -30.39 -44.42
CA ARG A 56 -36.45 -31.07 -45.30
C ARG A 56 -35.14 -30.26 -45.32
N PRO A 57 -33.96 -30.89 -45.13
CA PRO A 57 -32.68 -30.15 -45.10
C PRO A 57 -32.40 -29.37 -46.39
N GLN A 58 -32.96 -29.81 -47.52
CA GLN A 58 -32.96 -29.11 -48.81
C GLN A 58 -33.52 -27.67 -48.73
N LEU A 59 -34.52 -27.40 -47.87
CA LEU A 59 -35.11 -26.06 -47.75
C LEU A 59 -34.18 -25.10 -47.00
N LEU A 60 -33.47 -25.57 -45.96
CA LEU A 60 -32.48 -24.77 -45.24
C LEU A 60 -31.28 -24.43 -46.13
N VAL A 61 -30.81 -25.39 -46.94
CA VAL A 61 -29.75 -25.15 -47.94
C VAL A 61 -30.20 -24.14 -48.99
N PHE A 62 -31.44 -24.23 -49.47
CA PHE A 62 -31.99 -23.25 -50.42
C PHE A 62 -32.08 -21.84 -49.84
N VAL A 63 -32.61 -21.69 -48.61
CA VAL A 63 -32.68 -20.39 -47.93
C VAL A 63 -31.28 -19.81 -47.69
N ALA A 64 -30.30 -20.62 -47.29
CA ALA A 64 -28.91 -20.18 -47.13
C ALA A 64 -28.29 -19.70 -48.45
N LEU A 65 -28.54 -20.41 -49.56
CA LEU A 65 -28.09 -19.99 -50.90
C LEU A 65 -28.73 -18.67 -51.35
N VAL A 66 -30.04 -18.50 -51.16
CA VAL A 66 -30.75 -17.26 -51.52
C VAL A 66 -30.22 -16.08 -50.69
N LEU A 67 -29.98 -16.26 -49.39
CA LEU A 67 -29.38 -15.24 -48.54
C LEU A 67 -27.94 -14.91 -48.95
N PHE A 68 -27.12 -15.91 -49.27
CA PHE A 68 -25.74 -15.70 -49.72
C PHE A 68 -25.68 -14.93 -51.05
N VAL A 69 -26.52 -15.29 -52.03
CA VAL A 69 -26.64 -14.56 -53.30
C VAL A 69 -27.15 -13.14 -53.07
N GLY A 70 -28.16 -12.95 -52.23
CA GLY A 70 -28.69 -11.63 -51.88
C GLY A 70 -27.63 -10.72 -51.24
N CYS A 71 -26.88 -11.22 -50.27
CA CYS A 71 -25.76 -10.49 -49.65
C CYS A 71 -24.65 -10.17 -50.67
N THR A 72 -24.34 -11.09 -51.58
CA THR A 72 -23.32 -10.88 -52.62
C THR A 72 -23.74 -9.80 -53.62
N ILE A 73 -25.00 -9.83 -54.08
CA ILE A 73 -25.58 -8.78 -54.94
C ILE A 73 -25.58 -7.43 -54.23
N PHE A 74 -25.96 -7.37 -52.95
CA PHE A 74 -25.92 -6.14 -52.16
C PHE A 74 -24.50 -5.58 -52.04
N TYR A 75 -23.50 -6.42 -51.78
CA TYR A 75 -22.10 -6.01 -51.68
C TYR A 75 -21.53 -5.51 -53.02
N LEU A 76 -21.91 -6.12 -54.14
CA LEU A 76 -21.48 -5.74 -55.48
C LEU A 76 -22.22 -4.50 -56.04
N HIS A 77 -23.44 -4.22 -55.58
CA HIS A 77 -24.23 -3.04 -56.00
C HIS A 77 -24.15 -1.84 -55.05
N THR A 78 -23.39 -1.92 -53.95
CA THR A 78 -23.15 -0.76 -53.07
C THR A 78 -21.99 0.07 -53.62
N PRO A 79 -22.21 1.27 -54.18
CA PRO A 79 -21.11 2.09 -54.69
C PRO A 79 -20.27 2.62 -53.53
N LEU A 80 -18.98 2.25 -53.52
CA LEU A 80 -17.97 2.82 -52.62
C LEU A 80 -17.88 4.34 -52.82
N ARG A 81 -18.52 5.11 -51.94
CA ARG A 81 -18.28 6.55 -51.82
C ARG A 81 -16.92 6.79 -51.17
N PHE A 82 -15.88 6.80 -51.98
CA PHE A 82 -14.60 7.40 -51.62
C PHE A 82 -14.81 8.90 -51.33
N LEU A 83 -14.87 9.26 -50.05
CA LEU A 83 -14.64 10.63 -49.62
C LEU A 83 -13.12 10.86 -49.63
N GLY A 84 -12.62 11.34 -50.77
CA GLY A 84 -11.27 11.86 -50.86
C GLY A 84 -11.16 13.13 -50.02
N ALA A 85 -10.40 13.06 -48.93
CA ALA A 85 -9.88 14.23 -48.25
C ALA A 85 -8.43 14.44 -48.72
N GLU A 86 -8.22 15.47 -49.54
CA GLU A 86 -6.88 15.88 -49.97
C GLU A 86 -6.07 16.35 -48.75
N TYR A 87 -4.84 15.86 -48.62
CA TYR A 87 -3.85 16.42 -47.70
C TYR A 87 -3.10 17.56 -48.38
N PRO A 88 -3.17 18.81 -47.88
CA PRO A 88 -2.27 19.87 -48.34
C PRO A 88 -0.83 19.54 -47.94
N SER A 89 0.09 19.67 -48.89
CA SER A 89 1.52 19.49 -48.65
C SER A 89 2.07 20.54 -47.69
N ALA A 90 3.04 20.15 -46.88
CA ALA A 90 3.71 21.07 -45.95
C ALA A 90 4.66 22.02 -46.70
N ASP A 91 4.53 23.33 -46.46
CA ASP A 91 5.72 24.15 -46.17
C ASP A 91 5.40 25.50 -45.47
N SER A 92 6.46 26.11 -44.93
CA SER A 92 6.58 27.46 -44.34
C SER A 92 6.36 27.64 -42.82
N SER A 93 7.51 27.65 -42.12
CA SER A 93 7.88 28.53 -41.01
C SER A 93 6.78 29.22 -40.16
N SER A 94 6.56 28.72 -38.95
CA SER A 94 6.42 29.63 -37.80
C SER A 94 7.16 29.08 -36.58
N LYS A 95 8.06 29.89 -36.00
CA LYS A 95 8.71 29.56 -34.73
C LYS A 95 7.67 29.64 -33.62
N LYS A 96 7.25 28.51 -33.06
CA LYS A 96 6.58 28.45 -31.75
C LYS A 96 7.49 27.73 -30.77
N SER A 97 7.77 28.41 -29.66
CA SER A 97 8.64 27.90 -28.59
C SER A 97 8.12 26.58 -28.02
N PRO A 98 9.00 25.71 -27.49
CA PRO A 98 8.56 24.47 -26.85
C PRO A 98 7.62 24.77 -25.69
N ILE A 99 6.43 24.16 -25.71
CA ILE A 99 5.53 24.16 -24.55
C ILE A 99 6.14 23.22 -23.52
N THR A 100 6.62 23.78 -22.40
CA THR A 100 7.14 23.01 -21.27
C THR A 100 6.02 22.12 -20.69
N PRO A 101 6.21 20.79 -20.55
CA PRO A 101 5.27 19.94 -19.85
C PRO A 101 5.22 20.36 -18.37
N SER A 102 4.04 20.79 -17.90
CA SER A 102 3.87 21.29 -16.55
C SER A 102 3.36 20.21 -15.58
N SER A 103 4.02 20.15 -14.42
CA SER A 103 3.54 19.54 -13.17
C SER A 103 3.31 18.02 -13.16
N ALA A 104 4.38 17.30 -12.84
CA ALA A 104 4.27 16.20 -11.88
C ALA A 104 3.64 16.68 -10.55
N ALA A 105 3.25 15.76 -9.65
CA ALA A 105 2.69 16.12 -8.35
C ALA A 105 3.73 16.89 -7.49
N PRO A 106 3.36 18.01 -6.84
CA PRO A 106 4.25 18.70 -5.91
C PRO A 106 4.31 17.90 -4.59
N GLY A 107 5.28 16.98 -4.49
CA GLY A 107 5.33 16.05 -3.34
C GLY A 107 6.55 15.13 -3.30
N THR A 108 7.61 15.43 -4.03
CA THR A 108 8.94 14.85 -3.83
C THR A 108 9.93 15.74 -4.56
N ALA A 109 10.85 16.37 -3.83
CA ALA A 109 12.06 16.87 -4.46
C ALA A 109 12.80 15.63 -4.96
N ALA A 110 12.71 15.36 -6.27
CA ALA A 110 13.53 14.33 -6.88
C ALA A 110 14.98 14.76 -6.63
N LEU A 111 15.67 14.03 -5.76
CA LEU A 111 17.12 14.10 -5.65
C LEU A 111 17.67 13.58 -6.99
N THR A 112 17.76 14.47 -7.97
CA THR A 112 18.74 14.37 -9.05
C THR A 112 20.10 14.50 -8.40
N ILE A 113 20.55 13.41 -7.77
CA ILE A 113 21.97 13.15 -7.57
C ILE A 113 22.53 13.16 -8.98
N GLU A 114 23.28 14.21 -9.34
CA GLU A 114 23.93 14.28 -10.64
C GLU A 114 24.74 12.99 -10.83
N SER A 115 24.49 12.29 -11.94
CA SER A 115 25.10 10.98 -12.25
C SER A 115 26.60 11.07 -12.56
N SER A 116 27.26 12.14 -12.14
CA SER A 116 28.59 12.59 -12.55
C SER A 116 29.40 13.16 -11.38
N LYS A 117 29.41 12.43 -10.26
CA LYS A 117 30.56 12.20 -9.38
C LYS A 117 30.15 11.23 -8.28
N LEU A 118 30.68 10.01 -8.32
CA LEU A 118 30.94 9.31 -7.06
C LEU A 118 31.87 10.24 -6.28
N GLY A 119 31.48 10.66 -5.08
CA GLY A 119 32.44 11.25 -4.14
C GLY A 119 33.50 10.22 -3.74
N ASN A 120 34.52 10.67 -3.01
CA ASN A 120 35.61 9.84 -2.47
C ASN A 120 35.15 8.94 -1.29
N GLU A 121 33.94 8.37 -1.39
CA GLU A 121 33.27 7.50 -0.41
C GLU A 121 32.52 6.40 -1.18
N HIS A 122 32.41 5.18 -0.64
CA HIS A 122 31.64 4.10 -1.31
C HIS A 122 30.17 4.50 -1.58
N PRO A 123 29.57 4.19 -2.76
CA PRO A 123 28.20 4.58 -3.10
C PRO A 123 27.12 4.11 -2.11
N ILE A 124 27.26 2.92 -1.51
CA ILE A 124 26.32 2.45 -0.49
C ILE A 124 26.39 3.35 0.74
N TRP A 125 27.58 3.73 1.17
CA TRP A 125 27.77 4.61 2.32
C TRP A 125 27.13 6.00 2.08
N GLN A 126 27.29 6.56 0.87
CA GLN A 126 26.63 7.81 0.48
C GLN A 126 25.10 7.70 0.56
N LEU A 127 24.52 6.60 0.06
CA LEU A 127 23.07 6.35 0.10
C LEU A 127 22.55 6.22 1.55
N VAL A 128 23.26 5.50 2.40
CA VAL A 128 22.96 5.32 3.83
C VAL A 128 22.99 6.67 4.57
N LYS A 129 24.10 7.41 4.43
CA LYS A 129 24.30 8.74 5.04
C LYS A 129 23.23 9.76 4.62
N ASN A 130 22.88 9.80 3.34
CA ASN A 130 21.85 10.70 2.82
C ASN A 130 20.44 10.30 3.31
N ALA A 131 20.12 9.01 3.31
CA ALA A 131 18.82 8.53 3.77
C ALA A 131 18.61 8.75 5.27
N GLU A 132 19.66 8.59 6.08
CA GLU A 132 19.63 8.89 7.53
C GLU A 132 19.39 10.38 7.80
N GLN A 133 20.06 11.28 7.05
CA GLN A 133 19.84 12.72 7.17
C GLN A 133 18.42 13.14 6.79
N GLU A 134 17.85 12.58 5.71
CA GLU A 134 16.46 12.86 5.34
C GLU A 134 15.47 12.28 6.35
N PHE A 135 15.73 11.09 6.88
CA PHE A 135 14.89 10.48 7.91
C PHE A 135 14.93 11.24 9.25
N GLU A 136 16.08 11.80 9.62
CA GLU A 136 16.20 12.67 10.79
C GLU A 136 15.39 13.97 10.63
N LYS A 137 15.35 14.56 9.42
CA LYS A 137 14.48 15.72 9.13
C LYS A 137 13.01 15.36 9.27
N VAL A 138 12.58 14.23 8.69
CA VAL A 138 11.20 13.74 8.78
C VAL A 138 10.78 13.55 10.24
N THR A 139 11.56 12.81 11.03
CA THR A 139 11.23 12.50 12.43
C THR A 139 11.24 13.73 13.35
N LYS A 140 12.18 14.67 13.15
CA LYS A 140 12.19 15.95 13.89
C LYS A 140 11.02 16.86 13.50
N GLY A 141 10.64 16.88 12.22
CA GLY A 141 9.60 17.76 11.67
C GLY A 141 8.15 17.45 12.09
N GLN A 142 7.89 16.28 12.70
CA GLN A 142 6.53 15.87 13.06
C GLN A 142 5.85 16.81 14.06
N SER A 143 4.59 17.14 13.81
CA SER A 143 3.73 17.97 14.65
C SER A 143 3.64 17.46 16.10
N LYS A 144 3.71 18.39 17.06
CA LYS A 144 3.63 18.12 18.51
C LYS A 144 2.29 18.55 19.11
N THR A 145 1.54 19.42 18.43
CA THR A 145 0.19 19.86 18.80
C THR A 145 -0.83 19.59 17.70
N LEU A 146 -2.13 19.56 18.07
CA LEU A 146 -3.23 19.50 17.09
C LEU A 146 -3.20 20.70 16.13
N GLN A 147 -2.76 21.87 16.60
CA GLN A 147 -2.67 23.08 15.76
C GLN A 147 -1.62 22.94 14.66
N GLU A 148 -0.45 22.40 15.00
CA GLU A 148 0.60 22.08 14.02
C GLU A 148 0.10 21.03 13.04
N ALA A 149 -0.50 19.93 13.52
CA ALA A 149 -1.00 18.86 12.65
C ALA A 149 -2.09 19.33 11.68
N VAL A 150 -2.99 20.22 12.13
CA VAL A 150 -4.02 20.85 11.26
C VAL A 150 -3.36 21.81 10.26
N ALA A 151 -2.38 22.61 10.66
CA ALA A 151 -1.68 23.53 9.77
C ALA A 151 -0.85 22.78 8.71
N GLU A 152 -0.12 21.74 9.12
CA GLU A 152 0.68 20.88 8.26
C GLU A 152 -0.22 20.10 7.28
N TYR A 153 -1.32 19.51 7.75
CA TYR A 153 -2.36 18.92 6.88
C TYR A 153 -2.76 19.88 5.76
N ARG A 154 -3.11 21.13 6.09
CA ARG A 154 -3.57 22.11 5.10
C ARG A 154 -2.46 22.52 4.14
N ARG A 155 -1.22 22.65 4.63
CA ARG A 155 -0.02 22.94 3.82
C ARG A 155 0.28 21.79 2.84
N ARG A 156 0.14 20.54 3.28
CA ARG A 156 0.53 19.32 2.57
C ARG A 156 -0.52 18.86 1.55
N TYR A 157 -1.81 18.98 1.89
CA TYR A 157 -2.91 18.42 1.09
C TYR A 157 -3.83 19.48 0.45
N GLY A 158 -3.71 20.76 0.83
CA GLY A 158 -4.46 21.85 0.20
C GLY A 158 -5.96 21.83 0.48
N ILE A 159 -6.41 21.09 1.49
CA ILE A 159 -7.80 21.00 1.98
C ILE A 159 -7.80 21.03 3.52
N PRO A 160 -8.89 21.43 4.20
CA PRO A 160 -9.01 21.27 5.67
C PRO A 160 -9.07 19.79 6.06
N PRO A 161 -8.64 19.39 7.27
CA PRO A 161 -8.84 18.03 7.78
C PRO A 161 -10.32 17.62 7.87
N PRO A 162 -10.65 16.32 7.76
CA PRO A 162 -12.01 15.82 7.89
C PRO A 162 -12.55 16.01 9.33
N PRO A 163 -13.87 15.91 9.53
CA PRO A 163 -14.44 15.81 10.86
C PRO A 163 -13.83 14.67 11.68
N ASN A 164 -13.79 14.81 13.01
CA ASN A 164 -13.15 13.88 13.96
C ASN A 164 -11.62 13.70 13.81
N PHE A 165 -10.93 14.58 13.06
CA PHE A 165 -9.46 14.57 12.97
C PHE A 165 -8.76 14.87 14.31
N ASP A 166 -9.37 15.68 15.18
CA ASP A 166 -8.95 15.84 16.58
C ASP A 166 -9.01 14.51 17.35
N LYS A 167 -10.07 13.73 17.18
CA LYS A 167 -10.22 12.40 17.80
C LYS A 167 -9.20 11.41 17.25
N TRP A 168 -8.86 11.51 15.96
CA TRP A 168 -7.73 10.79 15.37
C TRP A 168 -6.38 11.23 15.96
N TYR A 169 -6.14 12.53 16.11
CA TYR A 169 -4.91 13.07 16.69
C TYR A 169 -4.74 12.64 18.16
N GLU A 170 -5.79 12.79 18.98
CA GLU A 170 -5.85 12.29 20.36
C GLU A 170 -5.53 10.79 20.42
N PHE A 171 -6.11 9.98 19.54
CA PHE A 171 -5.88 8.54 19.45
C PHE A 171 -4.43 8.20 19.03
N ALA A 172 -3.87 8.92 18.07
CA ALA A 172 -2.47 8.78 17.64
C ALA A 172 -1.47 9.13 18.75
N LYS A 173 -1.73 10.23 19.49
CA LYS A 173 -0.89 10.65 20.63
C LYS A 173 -1.00 9.67 21.80
N ALA A 174 -2.21 9.21 22.14
CA ALA A 174 -2.43 8.24 23.22
C ALA A 174 -1.73 6.89 22.96
N ARG A 175 -1.60 6.50 21.68
CA ARG A 175 -0.86 5.30 21.26
C ARG A 175 0.62 5.53 20.95
N ASN A 176 1.16 6.71 21.26
CA ASN A 176 2.57 7.07 21.02
C ASN A 176 3.03 6.81 19.58
N VAL A 177 2.23 7.18 18.58
CA VAL A 177 2.64 7.09 17.17
C VAL A 177 3.75 8.11 16.88
N GLN A 178 4.78 7.66 16.16
CA GLN A 178 5.99 8.45 15.91
C GLN A 178 5.82 9.44 14.74
N LEU A 179 5.04 9.07 13.71
CA LEU A 179 4.77 9.90 12.53
C LEU A 179 3.30 10.35 12.52
N ILE A 180 3.08 11.66 12.59
CA ILE A 180 1.77 12.32 12.64
C ILE A 180 1.37 12.89 11.26
N ASP A 181 2.35 13.30 10.45
CA ASP A 181 2.08 14.09 9.25
C ASP A 181 2.29 13.33 7.92
N ASP A 182 3.07 12.25 7.93
CA ASP A 182 3.40 11.43 6.75
C ASP A 182 2.33 10.36 6.47
N TYR A 183 1.35 10.75 5.64
CA TYR A 183 0.20 9.94 5.23
C TYR A 183 -0.13 10.10 3.73
N ASP A 184 0.82 10.52 2.89
CA ASP A 184 0.58 10.87 1.48
C ASP A 184 0.00 9.74 0.66
N SER A 185 0.34 8.49 0.97
CA SER A 185 -0.14 7.29 0.28
C SER A 185 -1.67 7.18 0.33
N ILE A 186 -2.28 7.69 1.42
CA ILE A 186 -3.74 7.86 1.54
C ILE A 186 -4.21 8.88 0.49
N TYR A 187 -3.66 10.10 0.50
CA TYR A 187 -4.11 11.18 -0.40
C TYR A 187 -3.86 10.88 -1.87
N HIS A 188 -2.72 10.28 -2.22
CA HIS A 188 -2.41 9.82 -3.56
C HIS A 188 -3.43 8.77 -4.04
N SER A 189 -3.78 7.79 -3.19
CA SER A 189 -4.79 6.77 -3.52
C SER A 189 -6.22 7.33 -3.57
N LEU A 190 -6.54 8.32 -2.74
CA LEU A 190 -7.88 8.89 -2.60
C LEU A 190 -8.14 10.09 -3.55
N THR A 191 -7.12 10.75 -4.10
CA THR A 191 -7.26 11.89 -5.01
C THR A 191 -8.19 11.60 -6.20
N PRO A 192 -8.09 10.48 -6.94
CA PRO A 192 -9.00 10.20 -8.07
C PRO A 192 -10.48 10.16 -7.69
N PHE A 193 -10.81 9.77 -6.46
CA PHE A 193 -12.20 9.68 -5.99
C PHE A 193 -12.85 11.05 -5.77
N TRP A 194 -12.06 12.11 -5.52
CA TRP A 194 -12.56 13.50 -5.53
C TRP A 194 -13.09 13.92 -6.92
N GLY A 195 -12.66 13.26 -8.00
CA GLY A 195 -13.21 13.47 -9.35
C GLY A 195 -14.61 12.88 -9.57
N LEU A 196 -15.04 11.92 -8.73
CA LEU A 196 -16.38 11.31 -8.77
C LEU A 196 -17.36 11.98 -7.80
N LYS A 197 -18.66 11.91 -8.08
CA LYS A 197 -19.70 12.31 -7.10
C LYS A 197 -19.72 11.31 -5.92
N PRO A 198 -19.94 11.75 -4.67
CA PRO A 198 -20.00 10.87 -3.50
C PRO A 198 -20.95 9.67 -3.68
N LYS A 199 -22.18 9.92 -4.14
CA LYS A 199 -23.16 8.88 -4.53
C LYS A 199 -22.63 7.87 -5.55
N THR A 200 -21.79 8.26 -6.50
CA THR A 200 -21.20 7.32 -7.47
C THR A 200 -20.22 6.35 -6.79
N ILE A 201 -19.50 6.80 -5.76
CA ILE A 201 -18.60 5.95 -4.97
C ILE A 201 -19.42 4.95 -4.16
N ARG A 202 -20.47 5.41 -3.46
CA ARG A 202 -21.39 4.56 -2.68
C ARG A 202 -22.07 3.50 -3.55
N ASN A 203 -22.64 3.89 -4.69
CA ASN A 203 -23.23 2.95 -5.66
C ASN A 203 -22.22 1.90 -6.14
N ARG A 204 -20.95 2.27 -6.38
CA ARG A 204 -19.89 1.33 -6.81
C ARG A 204 -19.47 0.38 -5.69
N ALA A 205 -19.46 0.83 -4.43
CA ALA A 205 -19.26 -0.06 -3.28
C ALA A 205 -20.40 -1.11 -3.19
N GLN A 206 -21.66 -0.67 -3.30
CA GLN A 206 -22.83 -1.56 -3.28
C GLN A 206 -22.81 -2.55 -4.46
N GLU A 207 -22.48 -2.10 -5.68
CA GLU A 207 -22.34 -2.97 -6.85
C GLU A 207 -21.24 -4.03 -6.68
N ALA A 208 -20.09 -3.65 -6.08
CA ALA A 208 -19.01 -4.58 -5.83
C ALA A 208 -19.35 -5.64 -4.78
N LEU A 209 -20.01 -5.24 -3.68
CA LEU A 209 -20.41 -6.14 -2.58
C LEU A 209 -21.64 -6.99 -2.90
N GLY A 210 -22.54 -6.50 -3.76
CA GLY A 210 -23.80 -7.17 -4.08
C GLY A 210 -23.69 -8.39 -5.00
N TYR A 211 -22.51 -8.63 -5.59
CA TYR A 211 -22.26 -9.74 -6.51
C TYR A 211 -21.19 -10.68 -5.93
N ASP A 212 -21.63 -11.71 -5.19
CA ASP A 212 -20.75 -12.62 -4.42
C ASP A 212 -19.50 -13.12 -5.18
N PRO A 213 -19.57 -13.51 -6.47
CA PRO A 213 -18.38 -13.96 -7.21
C PRO A 213 -17.28 -12.89 -7.43
N ASN A 214 -17.52 -11.63 -7.03
CA ASN A 214 -16.46 -10.62 -6.94
C ASN A 214 -15.42 -10.94 -5.86
N ASN A 215 -15.72 -11.85 -4.91
CA ASN A 215 -14.80 -12.31 -3.87
C ASN A 215 -14.24 -11.15 -3.03
N LEU A 216 -15.12 -10.44 -2.32
CA LEU A 216 -14.79 -9.29 -1.47
C LEU A 216 -15.37 -9.47 -0.07
N ILE A 217 -14.63 -9.04 0.95
CA ILE A 217 -15.19 -8.86 2.30
C ILE A 217 -15.87 -7.50 2.34
N GLY A 218 -17.16 -7.49 2.67
CA GLY A 218 -17.91 -6.25 2.89
C GLY A 218 -17.96 -5.88 4.35
N VAL A 219 -17.78 -4.59 4.66
CA VAL A 219 -18.07 -4.02 5.98
C VAL A 219 -19.03 -2.85 5.81
N LEU A 220 -20.20 -2.96 6.45
CA LEU A 220 -21.21 -1.89 6.49
C LEU A 220 -21.15 -1.23 7.86
N ILE A 221 -20.69 0.01 7.91
CA ILE A 221 -20.65 0.82 9.13
C ILE A 221 -21.91 1.68 9.18
N ARG A 222 -22.64 1.62 10.29
CA ARG A 222 -23.85 2.43 10.54
C ARG A 222 -23.83 2.94 11.99
N LYS A 223 -24.02 4.25 12.18
CA LYS A 223 -24.04 4.93 13.47
C LYS A 223 -22.80 4.59 14.33
N GLY A 224 -21.62 4.64 13.70
CA GLY A 224 -20.34 4.35 14.35
C GLY A 224 -20.14 2.90 14.80
N LYS A 225 -20.83 1.93 14.17
CA LYS A 225 -20.71 0.50 14.48
C LYS A 225 -20.69 -0.36 13.22
N ILE A 226 -19.90 -1.44 13.21
CA ILE A 226 -20.01 -2.51 12.22
C ILE A 226 -21.42 -3.14 12.35
N LYS A 227 -22.26 -2.93 11.35
CA LYS A 227 -23.62 -3.47 11.27
C LYS A 227 -23.65 -4.82 10.54
N LYS A 228 -22.81 -4.99 9.52
CA LYS A 228 -22.52 -6.27 8.84
C LYS A 228 -21.04 -6.35 8.47
N LEU A 229 -20.48 -7.56 8.59
CA LEU A 229 -19.14 -7.98 8.19
C LEU A 229 -19.28 -9.41 7.67
N ASP A 230 -18.99 -9.65 6.40
CA ASP A 230 -19.28 -10.92 5.72
C ASP A 230 -18.50 -11.02 4.38
N GLY A 231 -18.47 -12.20 3.76
CA GLY A 231 -17.83 -12.44 2.45
C GLY A 231 -16.38 -12.97 2.50
N GLY A 232 -15.86 -13.31 3.69
CA GLY A 232 -14.48 -13.79 3.85
C GLY A 232 -14.32 -14.99 4.76
N VAL A 233 -13.07 -15.41 4.93
CA VAL A 233 -12.69 -16.45 5.90
C VAL A 233 -12.63 -15.89 7.31
N ALA A 234 -12.96 -16.73 8.30
CA ALA A 234 -13.20 -16.29 9.69
C ALA A 234 -12.06 -15.46 10.30
N TRP A 235 -10.79 -15.85 10.11
CA TRP A 235 -9.65 -15.12 10.68
C TRP A 235 -9.49 -13.71 10.08
N HIS A 236 -9.77 -13.53 8.79
CA HIS A 236 -9.60 -12.26 8.09
C HIS A 236 -10.72 -11.29 8.51
N MET A 237 -11.94 -11.81 8.65
CA MET A 237 -13.06 -11.05 9.20
C MET A 237 -12.82 -10.65 10.66
N GLU A 238 -12.28 -11.52 11.50
CA GLU A 238 -12.00 -11.18 12.90
C GLU A 238 -10.85 -10.17 13.04
N ALA A 239 -9.79 -10.30 12.24
CA ALA A 239 -8.73 -9.30 12.17
C ALA A 239 -9.27 -7.92 11.75
N LEU A 240 -10.11 -7.84 10.70
CA LEU A 240 -10.78 -6.60 10.30
C LEU A 240 -11.70 -6.04 11.39
N ARG A 241 -12.40 -6.90 12.14
CA ARG A 241 -13.24 -6.49 13.28
C ARG A 241 -12.39 -5.86 14.38
N GLY A 242 -11.30 -6.51 14.77
CA GLY A 242 -10.37 -6.02 15.79
C GLY A 242 -9.73 -4.68 15.39
N MET A 243 -9.21 -4.60 14.15
CA MET A 243 -8.63 -3.38 13.57
C MET A 243 -9.57 -2.16 13.59
N LEU A 244 -10.89 -2.36 13.55
CA LEU A 244 -11.89 -1.28 13.57
C LEU A 244 -12.45 -0.97 14.96
N GLN A 245 -12.31 -1.89 15.92
CA GLN A 245 -13.12 -1.93 17.13
C GLN A 245 -12.98 -0.68 18.00
N SER A 246 -11.76 -0.15 18.11
CA SER A 246 -11.37 0.93 19.01
C SER A 246 -11.87 2.31 18.58
N PHE A 247 -11.97 2.55 17.26
CA PHE A 247 -12.29 3.86 16.67
C PHE A 247 -13.57 3.94 15.85
N GLN A 248 -14.23 2.81 15.50
CA GLN A 248 -15.45 2.78 14.67
C GLN A 248 -16.54 3.79 15.10
N LYS A 249 -16.64 4.10 16.40
CA LYS A 249 -17.59 5.07 16.98
C LYS A 249 -17.48 6.50 16.44
N TRP A 250 -16.35 6.86 15.84
CA TRP A 250 -16.09 8.17 15.23
C TRP A 250 -16.19 8.15 13.69
N LEU A 251 -16.54 7.01 13.09
CA LEU A 251 -16.72 6.89 11.65
C LEU A 251 -18.17 7.19 11.23
N PRO A 252 -18.39 7.88 10.09
CA PRO A 252 -19.71 8.04 9.51
C PRO A 252 -20.24 6.74 8.89
N ASP A 253 -21.48 6.76 8.44
CA ASP A 253 -22.10 5.63 7.74
C ASP A 253 -21.42 5.43 6.36
N MET A 254 -20.87 4.23 6.14
CA MET A 254 -20.11 3.91 4.93
C MET A 254 -20.15 2.41 4.59
N ASP A 255 -19.90 2.10 3.32
CA ASP A 255 -19.76 0.75 2.79
C ASP A 255 -18.31 0.56 2.32
N LEU A 256 -17.65 -0.50 2.79
CA LEU A 256 -16.23 -0.79 2.56
C LEU A 256 -16.05 -2.15 1.87
N CYS A 257 -15.20 -2.18 0.84
CA CYS A 257 -14.97 -3.36 0.01
C CYS A 257 -13.53 -3.84 0.12
N PHE A 258 -13.24 -4.86 0.91
CA PHE A 258 -11.89 -5.39 1.07
C PHE A 258 -11.63 -6.55 0.11
N ASN A 259 -10.53 -6.46 -0.64
CA ASN A 259 -10.03 -7.53 -1.48
C ASN A 259 -9.56 -8.73 -0.65
N ILE A 260 -9.92 -9.94 -1.06
CA ILE A 260 -9.45 -11.20 -0.43
C ILE A 260 -8.27 -11.83 -1.17
N HIS A 261 -8.00 -11.42 -2.41
CA HIS A 261 -6.89 -11.93 -3.23
C HIS A 261 -5.61 -11.15 -2.92
N ASP A 262 -4.46 -11.77 -3.16
CA ASP A 262 -3.17 -11.09 -3.12
C ASP A 262 -3.12 -10.01 -4.22
N GLU A 263 -3.65 -10.33 -5.40
CA GLU A 263 -3.60 -9.52 -6.60
C GLU A 263 -4.60 -8.33 -6.60
N PRO A 264 -4.20 -7.16 -7.15
CA PRO A 264 -4.99 -5.92 -7.16
C PRO A 264 -6.19 -5.99 -8.11
N ARG A 265 -7.15 -5.08 -7.93
CA ARG A 265 -8.50 -5.19 -8.48
C ARG A 265 -8.92 -4.04 -9.39
N VAL A 266 -8.35 -2.85 -9.22
CA VAL A 266 -8.84 -1.60 -9.84
C VAL A 266 -7.74 -0.96 -10.67
N MET A 267 -8.00 -0.75 -11.96
CA MET A 267 -7.07 -0.12 -12.91
C MET A 267 -7.90 0.81 -13.81
N LEU A 268 -7.32 1.92 -14.29
CA LEU A 268 -8.01 2.85 -15.18
C LEU A 268 -7.16 3.15 -16.40
N GLN A 269 -7.79 3.46 -17.53
CA GLN A 269 -7.07 4.08 -18.64
C GLN A 269 -6.52 5.44 -18.20
N TYR A 270 -5.30 5.76 -18.64
CA TYR A 270 -4.59 6.99 -18.25
C TYR A 270 -5.43 8.26 -18.42
N ASP A 271 -6.18 8.38 -19.53
CA ASP A 271 -7.00 9.56 -19.81
C ASP A 271 -8.13 9.74 -18.77
N ASP A 272 -8.79 8.66 -18.35
CA ASP A 272 -9.83 8.72 -17.33
C ASP A 272 -9.27 8.97 -15.94
N LEU A 273 -8.15 8.33 -15.59
CA LEU A 273 -7.43 8.61 -14.35
C LEU A 273 -6.99 10.09 -14.29
N SER A 274 -6.44 10.60 -15.40
CA SER A 274 -5.99 11.99 -15.52
C SER A 274 -7.16 12.98 -15.44
N ARG A 275 -8.31 12.70 -16.08
CA ARG A 275 -9.53 13.53 -15.94
C ARG A 275 -10.05 13.56 -14.51
N LEU A 276 -10.03 12.42 -13.81
CA LEU A 276 -10.44 12.33 -12.40
C LEU A 276 -9.49 13.09 -11.47
N VAL A 277 -8.18 12.90 -11.62
CA VAL A 277 -7.15 13.61 -10.84
C VAL A 277 -7.15 15.12 -11.15
N LYS A 278 -7.37 15.52 -12.40
CA LYS A 278 -7.51 16.94 -12.79
C LYS A 278 -8.73 17.57 -12.14
N SER A 279 -9.90 16.93 -12.26
CA SER A 279 -11.14 17.36 -11.60
C SER A 279 -10.97 17.47 -10.08
N ALA A 280 -10.27 16.51 -9.47
CA ALA A 280 -9.92 16.55 -8.05
C ALA A 280 -9.06 17.77 -7.69
N ARG A 281 -7.90 17.92 -8.33
CA ARG A 281 -6.86 18.91 -7.95
C ARG A 281 -7.17 20.34 -8.38
N GLU A 282 -7.83 20.55 -9.51
CA GLU A 282 -8.10 21.89 -10.06
C GLU A 282 -9.47 22.44 -9.66
N VAL A 283 -10.44 21.58 -9.35
CA VAL A 283 -11.83 22.00 -9.07
C VAL A 283 -12.26 21.59 -7.67
N LYS A 284 -12.23 20.30 -7.34
CA LYS A 284 -12.98 19.77 -6.19
C LYS A 284 -12.27 19.97 -4.85
N MET A 285 -10.96 19.76 -4.78
CA MET A 285 -10.16 20.04 -3.59
C MET A 285 -9.99 21.55 -3.36
N PRO A 286 -9.71 22.40 -4.37
CA PRO A 286 -9.70 23.85 -4.20
C PRO A 286 -11.05 24.41 -3.72
N ALA A 287 -12.18 23.95 -4.27
CA ALA A 287 -13.51 24.33 -3.77
C ALA A 287 -13.71 23.93 -2.30
N ALA A 288 -13.27 22.73 -1.91
CA ALA A 288 -13.34 22.27 -0.53
C ALA A 288 -12.46 23.08 0.44
N ASN A 289 -11.38 23.67 -0.05
CA ASN A 289 -10.50 24.55 0.74
C ASN A 289 -11.02 25.98 0.83
N ALA A 290 -11.65 26.48 -0.24
CA ALA A 290 -12.15 27.84 -0.38
C ALA A 290 -13.59 28.05 0.13
N ALA A 291 -14.27 27.00 0.63
CA ALA A 291 -15.61 27.13 1.18
C ALA A 291 -15.67 28.16 2.31
N ALA A 292 -16.64 29.07 2.25
CA ALA A 292 -16.72 30.22 3.17
C ALA A 292 -17.08 29.85 4.62
N LYS A 293 -17.63 28.66 4.85
CA LYS A 293 -17.91 28.08 6.15
C LYS A 293 -17.71 26.57 6.07
N HIS A 294 -16.97 26.02 7.02
CA HIS A 294 -16.81 24.58 7.20
C HIS A 294 -17.66 24.12 8.39
N ARG A 295 -18.20 22.90 8.31
CA ARG A 295 -18.83 22.21 9.45
C ARG A 295 -17.94 21.05 9.87
N ASN A 296 -17.47 21.07 11.11
CA ASN A 296 -16.64 20.01 11.69
C ASN A 296 -17.46 18.77 12.11
N GLU A 297 -18.43 18.37 11.29
CA GLU A 297 -19.33 17.23 11.52
C GLU A 297 -19.66 16.56 10.20
N PHE A 298 -19.60 15.23 10.16
CA PHE A 298 -20.12 14.43 9.06
C PHE A 298 -21.63 14.64 8.88
N SER A 299 -22.10 14.52 7.65
CA SER A 299 -23.52 14.62 7.34
C SER A 299 -24.32 13.44 7.89
N LYS A 300 -25.64 13.63 7.99
CA LYS A 300 -26.57 12.52 8.19
C LYS A 300 -26.41 11.49 7.07
N ALA A 301 -26.61 10.21 7.40
CA ALA A 301 -26.52 9.10 6.46
C ALA A 301 -27.27 9.40 5.14
N PRO A 302 -26.61 9.30 3.97
CA PRO A 302 -27.26 9.49 2.68
C PRO A 302 -28.41 8.51 2.45
N SER A 303 -29.48 8.96 1.80
CA SER A 303 -30.71 8.17 1.59
C SER A 303 -30.54 6.96 0.65
N ASP A 304 -29.40 6.88 -0.04
CA ASP A 304 -28.99 5.75 -0.90
C ASP A 304 -28.14 4.69 -0.18
N LEU A 305 -27.83 4.86 1.11
CA LEU A 305 -27.29 3.77 1.93
C LEU A 305 -28.44 2.89 2.48
N SER A 306 -28.25 1.57 2.43
CA SER A 306 -29.14 0.63 3.13
C SER A 306 -29.03 0.77 4.65
N ASP A 307 -29.95 0.17 5.40
CA ASP A 307 -29.89 0.09 6.88
C ASP A 307 -28.72 -0.75 7.43
N GLY A 308 -27.93 -1.37 6.54
CA GLY A 308 -26.80 -2.24 6.83
C GLY A 308 -27.18 -3.68 7.21
N SER A 309 -28.45 -4.08 7.13
CA SER A 309 -28.90 -5.44 7.47
C SER A 309 -28.33 -6.53 6.55
N ARG A 310 -28.15 -6.21 5.27
CA ARG A 310 -27.57 -7.08 4.24
C ARG A 310 -26.76 -6.29 3.22
N PHE A 311 -25.99 -6.99 2.40
CA PHE A 311 -25.58 -6.46 1.10
C PHE A 311 -26.77 -6.54 0.14
N GLU A 312 -26.90 -5.57 -0.74
CA GLU A 312 -27.98 -5.54 -1.73
C GLU A 312 -27.59 -6.40 -2.94
N ASP A 313 -28.32 -7.49 -3.17
CA ASP A 313 -28.14 -8.39 -4.31
C ASP A 313 -28.03 -7.65 -5.65
N VAL A 314 -26.91 -7.83 -6.36
CA VAL A 314 -26.70 -7.39 -7.74
C VAL A 314 -26.47 -8.62 -8.62
N LYS A 315 -27.02 -8.63 -9.84
CA LYS A 315 -27.01 -9.81 -10.74
C LYS A 315 -25.97 -9.71 -11.88
N THR A 316 -25.15 -8.67 -11.86
CA THR A 316 -24.16 -8.32 -12.88
C THR A 316 -22.92 -7.73 -12.23
N THR A 317 -21.74 -7.86 -12.86
CA THR A 317 -20.50 -7.24 -12.40
C THR A 317 -19.72 -6.61 -13.53
N ARG A 318 -18.90 -5.61 -13.21
CA ARG A 318 -17.89 -5.03 -14.11
C ARG A 318 -16.47 -5.58 -13.89
N PHE A 319 -16.30 -6.52 -12.94
CA PHE A 319 -15.04 -7.23 -12.74
C PHE A 319 -14.91 -8.39 -13.74
N ASN A 320 -13.90 -8.32 -14.60
CA ASN A 320 -13.58 -9.35 -15.60
C ASN A 320 -12.48 -10.27 -15.07
N VAL A 321 -12.62 -11.59 -15.25
CA VAL A 321 -11.68 -12.60 -14.70
C VAL A 321 -10.62 -12.99 -15.74
N PHE A 322 -9.36 -12.85 -15.35
CA PHE A 322 -8.17 -13.03 -16.19
C PHE A 322 -7.08 -13.89 -15.50
N ALA A 323 -7.47 -14.75 -14.55
CA ALA A 323 -6.55 -15.67 -13.87
C ALA A 323 -5.71 -16.49 -14.87
N HIS A 324 -4.41 -16.66 -14.57
CA HIS A 324 -3.42 -17.36 -15.41
C HIS A 324 -3.22 -16.77 -16.83
N GLN A 325 -3.57 -15.49 -17.06
CA GLN A 325 -3.31 -14.76 -18.32
C GLN A 325 -2.32 -13.62 -18.11
N SER A 326 -1.69 -13.13 -19.18
CA SER A 326 -0.78 -11.98 -19.06
C SER A 326 -1.53 -10.69 -18.77
N THR A 327 -1.06 -9.98 -17.75
CA THR A 327 -1.68 -8.77 -17.25
C THR A 327 -0.97 -7.51 -17.73
N TRP A 328 0.26 -7.60 -18.25
CA TRP A 328 1.07 -6.44 -18.64
C TRP A 328 0.33 -5.44 -19.52
N THR A 329 -0.41 -5.93 -20.53
CA THR A 329 -1.23 -5.10 -21.43
C THR A 329 -2.30 -4.31 -20.70
N HIS A 330 -2.85 -4.86 -19.61
CA HIS A 330 -3.81 -4.19 -18.73
C HIS A 330 -3.11 -3.29 -17.71
N SER A 331 -2.09 -3.79 -17.01
CA SER A 331 -1.37 -3.06 -15.96
C SER A 331 -0.75 -1.76 -16.50
N LYS A 332 -0.26 -1.75 -17.75
CA LYS A 332 0.30 -0.54 -18.38
C LYS A 332 -0.75 0.46 -18.90
N MET A 333 -2.06 0.23 -18.72
CA MET A 333 -3.08 1.16 -19.24
C MET A 333 -3.21 2.46 -18.45
N SER A 334 -2.88 2.47 -17.16
CA SER A 334 -2.86 3.70 -16.34
C SER A 334 -1.61 4.56 -16.54
N CYS A 335 -0.63 4.09 -17.31
CA CYS A 335 0.64 4.80 -17.52
C CYS A 335 0.51 5.93 -18.55
N PRO A 336 1.22 7.07 -18.35
CA PRO A 336 1.28 8.17 -19.32
C PRO A 336 1.69 7.69 -20.73
N PRO A 337 1.03 8.11 -21.82
CA PRO A 337 1.32 7.66 -23.19
C PRO A 337 2.78 7.82 -23.65
N ASP A 338 3.51 8.75 -23.04
CA ASP A 338 4.92 9.07 -23.23
C ASP A 338 5.88 8.30 -22.29
N SER A 339 5.36 7.48 -21.36
CA SER A 339 6.19 6.69 -20.45
C SER A 339 6.85 5.49 -21.15
N PRO A 340 8.02 5.01 -20.67
CA PRO A 340 8.70 3.84 -21.21
C PRO A 340 7.79 2.61 -21.43
N ALA A 341 6.88 2.33 -20.49
CA ALA A 341 5.90 1.24 -20.62
C ALA A 341 4.87 1.41 -21.75
N ARG A 342 4.63 2.63 -22.22
CA ARG A 342 3.68 2.93 -23.31
C ARG A 342 4.30 2.97 -24.70
N THR A 343 5.62 2.76 -24.82
CA THR A 343 6.33 2.59 -26.10
C THR A 343 5.57 1.64 -27.06
N LEU A 344 5.45 2.07 -28.32
CA LEU A 344 4.62 1.42 -29.35
C LEU A 344 5.38 0.43 -30.23
N GLY A 345 6.72 0.51 -30.29
CA GLY A 345 7.53 -0.40 -31.08
C GLY A 345 7.93 -1.66 -30.31
N ASP A 346 8.10 -2.78 -31.02
CA ASP A 346 8.61 -4.06 -30.49
C ASP A 346 10.14 -4.04 -30.23
N GLY A 347 10.67 -2.87 -29.85
CA GLY A 347 12.09 -2.64 -29.57
C GLY A 347 12.56 -3.23 -28.23
N PRO A 348 13.83 -2.99 -27.84
CA PRO A 348 14.33 -3.42 -26.55
C PRO A 348 13.51 -2.80 -25.42
N VAL A 349 13.25 -3.61 -24.40
CA VAL A 349 12.41 -3.25 -23.25
C VAL A 349 13.29 -2.57 -22.20
N GLU A 350 13.53 -1.28 -22.40
CA GLU A 350 14.47 -0.49 -21.59
C GLU A 350 13.79 0.26 -20.43
N ASP A 351 14.36 0.10 -19.23
CA ASP A 351 13.92 0.82 -18.04
C ASP A 351 14.57 2.19 -17.94
N ASN A 352 13.82 3.19 -17.43
CA ASN A 352 14.33 4.51 -17.08
C ASN A 352 15.14 4.45 -15.77
N THR A 353 16.24 3.71 -15.80
CA THR A 353 17.13 3.46 -14.65
C THR A 353 17.65 4.74 -14.00
N ASN A 354 17.89 5.80 -14.79
CA ASN A 354 18.32 7.11 -14.28
C ASN A 354 17.34 7.72 -13.26
N SER A 355 16.06 7.31 -13.26
CA SER A 355 15.07 7.80 -12.29
C SER A 355 15.14 7.12 -10.91
N TYR A 356 15.87 6.00 -10.78
CA TYR A 356 15.89 5.21 -9.55
C TYR A 356 17.21 4.51 -9.17
N ALA A 357 18.19 4.43 -10.07
CA ALA A 357 19.42 3.65 -9.91
C ALA A 357 20.68 4.54 -9.93
N LEU A 358 21.63 4.28 -9.03
CA LEU A 358 22.89 5.01 -8.90
C LEU A 358 24.08 4.15 -9.36
N GLY A 359 24.93 4.73 -10.20
CA GLY A 359 26.17 4.11 -10.69
C GLY A 359 25.94 2.93 -11.65
N GLU A 360 27.03 2.35 -12.16
CA GLU A 360 26.96 1.28 -13.17
C GLU A 360 26.27 0.00 -12.65
N LEU A 361 26.46 -0.32 -11.37
CA LEU A 361 25.80 -1.44 -10.69
C LEU A 361 24.30 -1.17 -10.48
N GLY A 362 23.89 0.09 -10.34
CA GLY A 362 22.50 0.51 -10.27
C GLY A 362 21.86 0.34 -8.90
N PHE A 363 22.53 0.80 -7.85
CA PHE A 363 21.99 0.80 -6.48
C PHE A 363 20.69 1.63 -6.42
N VAL A 364 19.61 1.06 -5.86
CA VAL A 364 18.29 1.70 -5.89
C VAL A 364 18.24 2.87 -4.91
N TYR A 365 18.36 4.10 -5.40
CA TYR A 365 18.26 5.32 -4.59
C TYR A 365 16.82 5.83 -4.42
N ASN A 366 15.94 5.57 -5.40
CA ASN A 366 14.52 5.98 -5.35
C ASN A 366 13.58 4.76 -5.49
N LYS A 367 13.14 4.23 -4.34
CA LYS A 367 12.26 3.05 -4.27
C LYS A 367 10.89 3.27 -4.92
N THR A 368 10.37 4.49 -4.90
CA THR A 368 9.08 4.85 -5.50
C THR A 368 9.17 4.80 -7.02
N ALA A 369 10.21 5.40 -7.61
CA ALA A 369 10.45 5.33 -9.05
C ALA A 369 10.80 3.90 -9.53
N PHE A 370 11.61 3.13 -8.78
CA PHE A 370 11.90 1.72 -9.10
C PHE A 370 10.62 0.86 -9.19
N SER A 371 9.68 1.05 -8.27
CA SER A 371 8.38 0.34 -8.26
C SER A 371 7.34 0.96 -9.20
N ASP A 372 7.67 2.03 -9.93
CA ASP A 372 6.81 2.56 -10.96
C ASP A 372 6.94 1.73 -12.24
N ILE A 373 5.94 0.90 -12.54
CA ILE A 373 5.96 0.05 -13.73
C ILE A 373 5.89 0.86 -15.01
N CYS A 374 5.45 2.13 -14.92
CA CYS A 374 5.45 3.05 -16.04
C CYS A 374 6.88 3.46 -16.47
N GLN A 375 7.85 3.39 -15.55
CA GLN A 375 9.28 3.61 -15.78
C GLN A 375 10.07 2.31 -16.03
N SER A 376 9.53 1.17 -15.58
CA SER A 376 10.23 -0.13 -15.56
C SER A 376 9.53 -1.20 -16.43
N PRO A 377 9.47 -1.04 -17.77
CA PRO A 377 8.83 -2.00 -18.66
C PRO A 377 9.46 -3.40 -18.67
N SER A 378 10.70 -3.58 -18.22
CA SER A 378 11.36 -4.89 -18.12
C SER A 378 10.60 -5.87 -17.23
N PHE A 379 9.79 -5.37 -16.28
CA PHE A 379 8.92 -6.18 -15.43
C PHE A 379 7.92 -7.03 -16.23
N SER A 380 7.55 -6.62 -17.46
CA SER A 380 6.74 -7.40 -18.40
C SER A 380 7.30 -8.79 -18.72
N GLN A 381 8.63 -8.96 -18.65
CA GLN A 381 9.35 -10.18 -19.00
C GLN A 381 10.12 -10.79 -17.82
N THR A 382 10.16 -10.12 -16.68
CA THR A 382 10.98 -10.52 -15.52
C THR A 382 10.19 -10.74 -14.24
N TYR A 383 8.91 -10.35 -14.19
CA TYR A 383 8.08 -10.38 -12.98
C TYR A 383 6.78 -11.18 -13.17
N GLY A 384 6.55 -12.19 -12.33
CA GLY A 384 5.54 -13.22 -12.57
C GLY A 384 4.08 -12.75 -12.53
N PHE A 385 3.75 -11.71 -11.76
CA PHE A 385 2.41 -11.09 -11.78
C PHE A 385 2.03 -10.54 -13.17
N PHE A 386 3.01 -10.06 -13.95
CA PHE A 386 2.77 -9.56 -15.31
C PHE A 386 2.77 -10.68 -16.37
N ASP A 387 3.49 -11.79 -16.12
CA ASP A 387 3.39 -12.98 -16.95
C ASP A 387 2.03 -13.67 -16.79
N ARG A 388 1.69 -14.12 -15.56
CA ARG A 388 0.46 -14.85 -15.20
C ARG A 388 0.26 -14.84 -13.66
N PRO A 389 -0.71 -14.11 -13.10
CA PRO A 389 -1.09 -14.23 -11.68
C PRO A 389 -1.99 -15.45 -11.43
N ASN A 390 -2.16 -15.85 -10.17
CA ASN A 390 -3.00 -16.99 -9.79
C ASN A 390 -4.48 -16.60 -9.75
N ALA A 391 -4.77 -15.45 -9.14
CA ALA A 391 -6.07 -14.80 -9.23
C ALA A 391 -5.92 -13.44 -9.90
N PHE A 392 -6.82 -13.10 -10.80
CA PHE A 392 -6.93 -11.72 -11.28
C PHE A 392 -8.36 -11.50 -11.75
N SER A 393 -9.07 -10.61 -11.05
CA SER A 393 -10.34 -10.08 -11.53
C SER A 393 -10.25 -8.56 -11.47
N LEU A 394 -10.42 -7.93 -12.62
CA LEU A 394 -10.06 -6.55 -12.86
C LEU A 394 -11.30 -5.75 -13.25
N VAL A 395 -11.46 -4.58 -12.65
CA VAL A 395 -12.41 -3.57 -13.12
C VAL A 395 -11.64 -2.38 -13.70
N THR A 396 -12.10 -1.88 -14.86
CA THR A 396 -11.48 -0.76 -15.60
C THR A 396 -12.06 0.62 -15.23
N ASP A 397 -12.84 0.65 -14.15
CA ASP A 397 -13.56 1.79 -13.59
C ASP A 397 -13.05 2.05 -12.17
N LEU A 398 -13.02 3.30 -11.71
CA LEU A 398 -12.64 3.61 -10.32
C LEU A 398 -13.68 3.10 -9.31
N PHE A 399 -13.41 1.97 -8.67
CA PHE A 399 -14.18 1.38 -7.57
C PHE A 399 -13.43 1.52 -6.24
N PRO A 400 -14.12 1.69 -5.10
CA PRO A 400 -13.51 1.84 -3.78
C PRO A 400 -13.11 0.48 -3.16
N VAL A 401 -12.22 -0.25 -3.83
CA VAL A 401 -11.70 -1.54 -3.33
C VAL A 401 -10.43 -1.31 -2.52
N PHE A 402 -10.39 -1.86 -1.31
CA PHE A 402 -9.28 -1.80 -0.37
C PHE A 402 -8.42 -3.06 -0.50
N SER A 403 -7.14 -2.91 -0.82
CA SER A 403 -6.18 -4.02 -1.02
C SER A 403 -4.95 -3.85 -0.13
N ALA A 404 -4.37 -4.96 0.35
CA ALA A 404 -3.23 -4.92 1.27
C ALA A 404 -1.95 -4.35 0.62
N SER A 405 -1.82 -4.50 -0.70
CA SER A 405 -0.72 -3.95 -1.50
C SER A 405 -1.14 -3.82 -2.97
N LYS A 406 -0.37 -3.07 -3.77
CA LYS A 406 -0.61 -2.94 -5.22
C LYS A 406 0.64 -2.49 -6.01
N PRO A 407 0.73 -2.77 -7.33
CA PRO A 407 1.65 -2.06 -8.23
C PRO A 407 1.21 -0.60 -8.43
N SER A 408 2.16 0.25 -8.81
CA SER A 408 2.01 1.70 -9.04
C SER A 408 0.82 2.12 -9.92
N SER A 409 0.50 1.36 -10.97
CA SER A 409 -0.56 1.69 -11.93
C SER A 409 -1.98 1.35 -11.45
N TYR A 410 -2.15 0.75 -10.28
CA TYR A 410 -3.46 0.33 -9.77
C TYR A 410 -4.07 1.37 -8.82
N CYS A 411 -5.39 1.49 -8.87
CA CYS A 411 -6.19 2.48 -8.13
C CYS A 411 -6.89 1.91 -6.89
N ASP A 412 -6.57 0.67 -6.50
CA ASP A 412 -6.94 0.11 -5.19
C ASP A 412 -6.51 1.04 -4.04
N ILE A 413 -7.32 1.10 -2.99
CA ILE A 413 -7.03 1.87 -1.78
C ILE A 413 -6.15 0.99 -0.87
N VAL A 414 -4.90 1.39 -0.64
CA VAL A 414 -3.98 0.58 0.18
C VAL A 414 -4.31 0.75 1.66
N TYR A 415 -4.44 -0.36 2.39
CA TYR A 415 -4.72 -0.37 3.82
C TYR A 415 -3.76 -1.31 4.59
N PRO A 416 -3.59 -1.14 5.91
CA PRO A 416 -2.72 -2.01 6.69
C PRO A 416 -3.17 -3.47 6.66
N SER A 417 -2.27 -4.37 6.26
CA SER A 417 -2.63 -5.77 5.97
C SER A 417 -3.08 -6.54 7.23
N PRO A 418 -4.29 -7.15 7.24
CA PRO A 418 -4.73 -7.99 8.35
C PRO A 418 -3.81 -9.18 8.62
N TRP A 419 -3.02 -9.61 7.62
CA TRP A 419 -1.99 -10.63 7.76
C TRP A 419 -0.93 -10.28 8.81
N TYR A 420 -0.50 -9.01 8.84
CA TYR A 420 0.47 -8.53 9.82
C TYR A 420 -0.18 -8.23 11.17
N TRP A 421 -1.37 -7.62 11.18
CA TRP A 421 -2.09 -7.26 12.41
C TRP A 421 -2.47 -8.51 13.24
N ASP A 422 -2.92 -9.58 12.57
CA ASP A 422 -3.24 -10.88 13.20
C ASP A 422 -1.97 -11.73 13.48
N GLY A 423 -0.78 -11.21 13.18
CA GLY A 423 0.49 -11.86 13.50
C GLY A 423 0.72 -13.19 12.75
N LYS A 424 0.21 -13.36 11.52
CA LYS A 424 0.31 -14.63 10.77
C LYS A 424 1.73 -15.14 10.54
N VAL A 425 2.72 -14.26 10.58
CA VAL A 425 4.15 -14.60 10.69
C VAL A 425 4.70 -13.89 11.93
N THR A 426 4.87 -14.63 13.02
CA THR A 426 5.39 -14.09 14.28
C THR A 426 6.91 -13.99 14.26
N TYR A 427 7.42 -13.00 15.00
CA TYR A 427 8.81 -12.95 15.43
C TYR A 427 8.92 -13.57 16.84
N ASN A 428 9.99 -14.31 17.12
CA ASN A 428 10.26 -14.89 18.43
C ASN A 428 11.72 -14.61 18.81
N ASP A 429 11.93 -13.70 19.76
CA ASP A 429 13.25 -13.24 20.18
C ASP A 429 14.13 -14.38 20.75
N SER A 430 13.52 -15.33 21.47
CA SER A 430 14.22 -16.49 22.06
C SER A 430 14.72 -17.53 21.04
N ALA A 431 14.39 -17.36 19.75
CA ALA A 431 14.90 -18.20 18.66
C ALA A 431 15.74 -17.39 17.65
N ASP A 432 15.97 -16.10 17.92
CA ASP A 432 16.91 -15.26 17.20
C ASP A 432 18.30 -15.35 17.87
N PHE A 433 19.33 -15.01 17.13
CA PHE A 433 20.74 -15.04 17.56
C PHE A 433 21.23 -13.61 17.76
N GLU A 434 22.21 -13.39 18.64
CA GLU A 434 22.86 -12.07 18.69
C GLU A 434 23.68 -11.82 17.41
N TRP A 435 23.88 -10.56 17.01
CA TRP A 435 24.50 -10.22 15.72
C TRP A 435 25.87 -10.89 15.52
N THR A 436 26.66 -10.97 16.59
CA THR A 436 27.99 -11.58 16.61
C THR A 436 27.98 -13.10 16.41
N GLU A 437 26.86 -13.76 16.68
CA GLU A 437 26.71 -15.23 16.61
C GLU A 437 26.17 -15.71 15.25
N LYS A 438 25.65 -14.78 14.43
CA LYS A 438 25.04 -15.10 13.12
C LYS A 438 26.08 -15.46 12.05
N GLU A 439 25.72 -16.41 11.20
CA GLU A 439 26.44 -16.73 9.97
C GLU A 439 26.46 -15.53 9.01
N ASP A 440 27.65 -15.23 8.48
CA ASP A 440 27.91 -14.08 7.57
C ASP A 440 27.48 -14.40 6.13
N LYS A 441 26.20 -14.76 5.95
CA LYS A 441 25.60 -15.17 4.67
C LYS A 441 24.29 -14.46 4.37
N PHE A 442 24.03 -14.33 3.08
CA PHE A 442 22.81 -13.85 2.47
C PHE A 442 21.86 -14.99 2.17
N TYR A 443 20.78 -15.04 2.96
CA TYR A 443 19.92 -16.19 3.06
C TYR A 443 18.53 -15.96 2.47
N TRP A 444 18.04 -16.98 1.77
CA TRP A 444 16.63 -17.11 1.43
C TRP A 444 16.20 -18.57 1.31
N ARG A 445 15.00 -18.86 1.85
CA ARG A 445 14.19 -20.02 1.50
C ARG A 445 12.74 -19.58 1.27
N GLY A 446 12.10 -20.23 0.30
CA GLY A 446 10.71 -20.01 0.00
C GLY A 446 10.22 -20.87 -1.17
N SER A 447 8.96 -20.66 -1.54
CA SER A 447 8.32 -21.32 -2.68
C SER A 447 8.42 -20.49 -3.96
N THR A 448 8.14 -21.12 -5.10
CA THR A 448 7.99 -20.49 -6.43
C THR A 448 6.74 -19.60 -6.57
N THR A 449 6.20 -19.03 -5.48
CA THR A 449 5.07 -18.11 -5.58
C THR A 449 5.46 -16.79 -6.23
N GLY A 450 4.50 -16.11 -6.86
CA GLY A 450 4.72 -14.87 -7.59
C GLY A 450 4.37 -14.91 -9.08
N GLY A 451 3.90 -16.06 -9.56
CA GLY A 451 3.19 -16.20 -10.82
C GLY A 451 2.86 -17.66 -11.10
N PHE A 452 1.80 -17.92 -11.86
CA PHE A 452 1.44 -19.26 -12.32
C PHE A 452 2.25 -19.64 -13.57
N SER A 453 3.09 -20.66 -13.50
CA SER A 453 3.87 -21.09 -14.66
C SER A 453 3.08 -21.99 -15.61
N ARG A 454 3.07 -21.60 -16.89
CA ARG A 454 2.60 -22.40 -18.03
C ARG A 454 3.60 -22.29 -19.18
N ASN A 455 3.85 -23.41 -19.87
CA ASN A 455 4.68 -23.48 -21.08
C ASN A 455 6.06 -22.80 -20.92
N GLY A 456 6.77 -23.11 -19.83
CA GLY A 456 8.08 -22.56 -19.50
C GLY A 456 8.07 -21.16 -18.90
N GLY A 457 6.91 -20.63 -18.52
CA GLY A 457 6.71 -19.25 -18.04
C GLY A 457 7.54 -18.87 -16.82
N TRP A 458 7.87 -19.83 -15.95
CA TRP A 458 8.72 -19.65 -14.76
C TRP A 458 10.07 -18.99 -15.06
N ARG A 459 10.60 -19.11 -16.28
CA ARG A 459 11.83 -18.45 -16.73
C ARG A 459 11.73 -16.91 -16.82
N ARG A 460 10.51 -16.36 -16.69
CA ARG A 460 10.18 -14.92 -16.65
C ARG A 460 9.68 -14.45 -15.27
N GLN A 461 9.74 -15.30 -14.25
CA GLN A 461 9.23 -14.97 -12.92
C GLN A 461 10.35 -14.48 -11.98
N HIS A 462 10.04 -13.49 -11.13
CA HIS A 462 11.07 -12.72 -10.42
C HIS A 462 11.87 -13.58 -9.41
N ARG A 463 11.22 -14.52 -8.70
CA ARG A 463 11.92 -15.40 -7.75
C ARG A 463 12.89 -16.33 -8.46
N GLN A 464 12.45 -16.93 -9.56
CA GLN A 464 13.22 -17.83 -10.39
C GLN A 464 14.41 -17.11 -11.02
N ASN A 465 14.22 -15.85 -11.46
CA ASN A 465 15.30 -15.00 -11.95
C ASN A 465 16.34 -14.70 -10.87
N ILE A 466 15.92 -14.36 -9.65
CA ILE A 466 16.83 -14.13 -8.51
C ILE A 466 17.60 -15.41 -8.16
N VAL A 467 16.89 -16.51 -7.87
CA VAL A 467 17.52 -17.79 -7.47
C VAL A 467 18.46 -18.31 -8.57
N LYS A 468 18.09 -18.17 -9.85
CA LYS A 468 18.96 -18.53 -10.98
C LYS A 468 20.22 -17.65 -11.05
N LYS A 469 20.09 -16.31 -11.02
CA LYS A 469 21.23 -15.41 -11.21
C LYS A 469 22.18 -15.39 -10.00
N ILE A 470 21.68 -15.52 -8.77
CA ILE A 470 22.55 -15.63 -7.58
C ILE A 470 23.43 -16.89 -7.63
N ASN A 471 22.86 -18.03 -8.05
CA ASN A 471 23.59 -19.30 -8.14
C ASN A 471 24.29 -19.53 -9.50
N ALA A 472 24.38 -18.52 -10.36
CA ALA A 472 24.99 -18.65 -11.68
C ALA A 472 26.53 -18.63 -11.61
N GLY A 473 27.18 -19.43 -12.47
CA GLY A 473 28.63 -19.39 -12.70
C GLY A 473 29.09 -18.27 -13.65
N ASP A 474 28.36 -17.15 -13.72
CA ASP A 474 28.65 -16.03 -14.61
C ASP A 474 29.52 -14.96 -13.94
N GLN A 475 29.69 -13.80 -14.58
CA GLN A 475 30.42 -12.67 -14.00
C GLN A 475 29.50 -11.80 -13.12
N ALA A 476 30.03 -11.34 -12.00
CA ALA A 476 29.45 -10.30 -11.15
C ALA A 476 30.24 -9.00 -11.28
N LYS A 477 29.57 -7.87 -11.01
CA LYS A 477 30.22 -6.58 -10.80
C LYS A 477 30.43 -6.37 -9.30
N ILE A 478 31.62 -5.86 -8.96
CA ILE A 478 31.98 -5.41 -7.62
C ILE A 478 32.62 -4.02 -7.72
N LEU A 479 32.74 -3.34 -6.59
CA LEU A 479 33.57 -2.14 -6.46
C LEU A 479 34.86 -2.51 -5.71
N ILE A 480 35.97 -1.96 -6.18
CA ILE A 480 37.26 -2.04 -5.51
C ILE A 480 37.81 -0.64 -5.31
N ASP A 481 38.36 -0.38 -4.13
CA ASP A 481 39.08 0.86 -3.86
C ASP A 481 40.46 0.80 -4.55
N ARG A 482 40.77 1.82 -5.33
CA ARG A 482 42.07 2.06 -5.97
C ARG A 482 42.71 3.37 -5.50
N GLY A 483 42.18 3.92 -4.41
CA GLY A 483 42.65 5.12 -3.76
C GLY A 483 44.08 5.05 -3.27
N GLU A 484 44.73 6.21 -3.23
CA GLU A 484 46.05 6.41 -2.64
C GLU A 484 45.96 7.52 -1.57
N ASP A 485 46.90 7.56 -0.63
CA ASP A 485 47.02 8.58 0.43
C ASP A 485 45.74 8.88 1.25
N GLY A 486 44.87 7.88 1.41
CA GLY A 486 43.62 7.98 2.18
C GLY A 486 42.45 8.63 1.43
N VAL A 487 42.54 8.78 0.12
CA VAL A 487 41.45 9.21 -0.77
C VAL A 487 40.85 7.99 -1.44
N GLU A 488 39.63 7.58 -1.07
CA GLU A 488 38.97 6.41 -1.71
C GLU A 488 38.65 6.69 -3.19
N ASP A 489 38.95 5.74 -4.08
CA ASP A 489 38.59 5.74 -5.51
C ASP A 489 37.94 4.40 -5.89
N TRP A 490 36.62 4.32 -5.70
CA TRP A 490 35.84 3.10 -5.93
C TRP A 490 35.53 2.86 -7.41
N GLN A 491 36.26 1.92 -8.02
CA GLN A 491 36.11 1.57 -9.42
C GLN A 491 35.43 0.20 -9.61
N VAL A 492 34.64 0.08 -10.69
CA VAL A 492 33.95 -1.16 -11.05
C VAL A 492 34.95 -2.20 -11.55
N LYS A 493 34.87 -3.42 -11.00
CA LYS A 493 35.59 -4.60 -11.46
C LYS A 493 34.61 -5.73 -11.76
N GLN A 494 34.80 -6.42 -12.87
CA GLN A 494 34.15 -7.71 -13.12
C GLN A 494 34.97 -8.85 -12.52
N THR A 495 34.30 -9.84 -11.93
CA THR A 495 34.92 -11.03 -11.34
C THR A 495 33.93 -12.20 -11.40
N PRO A 496 34.37 -13.47 -11.42
CA PRO A 496 33.46 -14.61 -11.33
C PRO A 496 32.54 -14.52 -10.10
N ARG A 497 31.23 -14.69 -10.29
CA ARG A 497 30.26 -14.72 -9.17
C ARG A 497 30.57 -15.83 -8.16
N THR A 498 31.16 -16.91 -8.64
CA THR A 498 31.63 -18.05 -7.83
C THR A 498 32.66 -17.69 -6.77
N ASP A 499 33.37 -16.58 -6.92
CA ASP A 499 34.34 -16.09 -5.91
C ASP A 499 33.64 -15.74 -4.58
N PHE A 500 32.34 -15.41 -4.63
CA PHE A 500 31.52 -15.05 -3.48
C PHE A 500 30.50 -16.12 -3.08
N LYS A 501 30.54 -17.33 -3.69
CA LYS A 501 29.50 -18.37 -3.49
C LYS A 501 29.21 -18.69 -2.02
N GLU A 502 30.23 -18.66 -1.16
CA GLU A 502 30.10 -18.96 0.28
C GLU A 502 29.28 -17.91 1.05
N LEU A 503 29.12 -16.69 0.50
CA LEU A 503 28.27 -15.64 1.06
C LEU A 503 26.78 -15.82 0.71
N PHE A 504 26.41 -16.72 -0.21
CA PHE A 504 25.04 -16.83 -0.71
C PHE A 504 24.42 -18.20 -0.41
N ASP A 505 23.25 -18.17 0.23
CA ASP A 505 22.46 -19.36 0.59
C ASP A 505 20.98 -19.12 0.20
N VAL A 506 20.72 -19.05 -1.11
CA VAL A 506 19.43 -18.63 -1.71
C VAL A 506 18.87 -19.75 -2.58
N HIS A 507 17.86 -20.46 -2.07
CA HIS A 507 17.28 -21.63 -2.73
C HIS A 507 15.76 -21.72 -2.58
N PHE A 508 15.10 -22.38 -3.53
CA PHE A 508 13.72 -22.83 -3.31
C PHE A 508 13.67 -23.98 -2.32
N SER A 509 12.62 -24.02 -1.51
CA SER A 509 12.26 -25.17 -0.66
C SER A 509 10.94 -25.83 -1.05
N HIS A 510 10.21 -25.26 -2.01
CA HIS A 510 8.98 -25.84 -2.55
C HIS A 510 8.69 -25.31 -3.96
N ILE A 511 8.25 -26.21 -4.86
CA ILE A 511 7.79 -25.86 -6.21
C ILE A 511 6.28 -26.06 -6.29
N GLY A 512 5.57 -25.02 -6.71
CA GLY A 512 4.12 -25.00 -6.91
C GLY A 512 3.70 -23.81 -7.79
N GLN A 513 2.38 -23.59 -7.94
CA GLN A 513 1.81 -22.61 -8.87
C GLN A 513 2.32 -22.81 -10.31
N CYS A 514 2.20 -24.02 -10.83
CA CYS A 514 2.66 -24.38 -12.17
C CYS A 514 1.77 -25.50 -12.74
N ASP A 515 1.67 -25.57 -14.07
CA ASP A 515 1.25 -26.81 -14.74
C ASP A 515 2.28 -27.92 -14.45
N PRO A 516 1.88 -29.21 -14.41
CA PRO A 516 2.75 -30.30 -13.96
C PRO A 516 4.12 -30.36 -14.66
N GLU A 517 4.16 -30.17 -15.97
CA GLU A 517 5.41 -30.18 -16.77
C GLU A 517 6.39 -29.07 -16.34
N ASP A 518 5.87 -27.87 -16.05
CA ASP A 518 6.67 -26.75 -15.56
C ASP A 518 7.11 -26.93 -14.11
N CYS A 519 6.34 -27.66 -13.30
CA CYS A 519 6.75 -28.05 -11.96
C CYS A 519 7.92 -29.04 -12.00
N GLU A 520 7.84 -30.10 -12.81
CA GLU A 520 8.94 -31.06 -12.96
C GLU A 520 10.18 -30.44 -13.62
N ALA A 521 10.00 -29.55 -14.60
CA ALA A 521 11.11 -28.80 -15.20
C ALA A 521 11.84 -27.92 -14.17
N GLN A 522 11.11 -27.24 -13.27
CA GLN A 522 11.70 -26.45 -12.19
C GLN A 522 12.40 -27.33 -11.15
N LYS A 523 11.83 -28.48 -10.77
CA LYS A 523 12.47 -29.46 -9.88
C LYS A 523 13.77 -30.02 -10.45
N THR A 524 13.86 -30.16 -11.77
CA THR A 524 15.07 -30.61 -12.47
C THR A 524 16.11 -29.50 -12.59
N PHE A 525 15.68 -28.24 -12.72
CA PHE A 525 16.56 -27.10 -12.99
C PHE A 525 17.16 -26.47 -11.72
N PHE A 526 16.38 -26.40 -10.63
CA PHE A 526 16.81 -25.75 -9.38
C PHE A 526 17.32 -26.75 -8.35
N ASP A 527 18.41 -26.39 -7.67
CA ASP A 527 18.86 -27.05 -6.44
C ASP A 527 17.88 -26.70 -5.30
N ILE A 528 16.89 -27.58 -5.10
CA ILE A 528 15.86 -27.45 -4.05
C ILE A 528 16.42 -27.97 -2.73
N LYS A 529 16.23 -27.17 -1.68
CA LYS A 529 16.61 -27.52 -0.30
C LYS A 529 15.39 -27.93 0.52
N ASP A 530 15.65 -28.52 1.68
CA ASP A 530 14.60 -28.87 2.63
C ASP A 530 13.77 -27.66 3.07
N LYS A 531 12.56 -27.94 3.55
CA LYS A 531 11.65 -26.93 4.08
C LYS A 531 12.21 -26.33 5.37
N ALA A 532 12.68 -25.10 5.28
CA ALA A 532 13.01 -24.26 6.44
C ALA A 532 11.77 -23.64 7.08
N GLU A 533 11.79 -23.50 8.40
CA GLU A 533 10.87 -22.67 9.17
C GLU A 533 11.31 -21.20 9.16
N GLN A 534 10.39 -20.28 9.50
CA GLN A 534 10.68 -18.84 9.55
C GLN A 534 11.86 -18.50 10.48
N LYS A 535 11.99 -19.23 11.60
CA LYS A 535 13.05 -19.03 12.61
C LYS A 535 14.44 -19.41 12.09
N ASP A 536 14.52 -20.35 11.15
CA ASP A 536 15.80 -20.87 10.64
C ASP A 536 16.55 -19.80 9.83
N ALA A 537 15.84 -18.76 9.38
CA ALA A 537 16.43 -17.56 8.78
C ALA A 537 17.23 -16.72 9.80
N TRP A 538 16.84 -16.69 11.08
CA TRP A 538 17.41 -15.75 12.04
C TRP A 538 18.86 -16.07 12.47
N LYS A 539 19.40 -17.24 12.12
CA LYS A 539 20.84 -17.54 12.31
C LYS A 539 21.77 -16.85 11.29
N TYR A 540 21.22 -16.14 10.29
CA TYR A 540 22.00 -15.49 9.22
C TYR A 540 21.95 -13.96 9.32
N LYS A 541 23.06 -13.29 8.97
CA LYS A 541 23.18 -11.82 9.04
C LYS A 541 22.37 -11.07 7.99
N TYR A 542 22.24 -11.58 6.77
CA TYR A 542 21.61 -10.86 5.67
C TYR A 542 20.38 -11.64 5.16
N LEU A 543 19.18 -11.07 5.26
CA LEU A 543 17.92 -11.75 4.93
C LEU A 543 17.24 -11.12 3.73
N LEU A 544 16.91 -11.93 2.73
CA LEU A 544 16.17 -11.45 1.56
C LEU A 544 14.65 -11.51 1.79
N ASP A 545 14.02 -10.34 1.81
CA ASP A 545 12.61 -10.19 1.56
C ASP A 545 12.34 -9.99 0.07
N MET A 546 11.38 -10.75 -0.47
CA MET A 546 10.94 -10.58 -1.85
C MET A 546 9.45 -10.84 -1.95
N ASP A 547 8.79 -10.10 -2.85
CA ASP A 547 7.39 -10.27 -3.20
C ASP A 547 7.07 -11.73 -3.58
N GLY A 548 5.80 -12.12 -3.40
CA GLY A 548 5.21 -13.35 -3.92
C GLY A 548 4.17 -12.97 -4.98
N ASN A 549 2.96 -13.50 -4.86
CA ASN A 549 1.82 -13.08 -5.71
C ASN A 549 1.60 -11.56 -5.61
N ALA A 550 1.84 -11.02 -4.42
CA ALA A 550 1.87 -9.60 -4.06
C ALA A 550 2.98 -9.37 -3.01
N PHE A 551 2.75 -8.53 -1.99
CA PHE A 551 3.69 -8.31 -0.88
C PHE A 551 4.12 -9.60 -0.13
N SER A 552 5.21 -9.51 0.64
CA SER A 552 5.76 -10.64 1.40
C SER A 552 5.42 -10.58 2.89
N GLY A 553 4.53 -11.47 3.33
CA GLY A 553 4.09 -11.57 4.74
C GLY A 553 5.18 -11.86 5.78
N ARG A 554 6.46 -12.07 5.38
CA ARG A 554 7.60 -12.29 6.28
C ARG A 554 8.35 -11.01 6.67
N PHE A 555 8.20 -9.93 5.90
CA PHE A 555 9.04 -8.73 5.99
C PHE A 555 9.19 -8.19 7.43
N TYR A 556 8.08 -8.12 8.17
CA TYR A 556 8.06 -7.60 9.54
C TYR A 556 8.83 -8.49 10.54
N ALA A 557 8.75 -9.80 10.38
CA ALA A 557 9.47 -10.75 11.23
C ALA A 557 10.98 -10.79 10.90
N PHE A 558 11.37 -10.34 9.70
CA PHE A 558 12.76 -10.09 9.35
C PHE A 558 13.24 -8.74 9.91
N LEU A 559 12.46 -7.66 9.77
CA LEU A 559 12.83 -6.35 10.36
C LEU A 559 13.00 -6.41 11.87
N LYS A 560 12.17 -7.19 12.58
CA LYS A 560 12.28 -7.37 14.03
C LYS A 560 13.45 -8.26 14.45
N SER A 561 14.00 -9.07 13.56
CA SER A 561 15.20 -9.87 13.84
C SER A 561 16.44 -8.99 13.91
N ARG A 562 17.49 -9.44 14.58
CA ARG A 562 18.80 -8.78 14.60
C ARG A 562 19.58 -8.97 13.29
N SER A 563 18.91 -8.98 12.13
CA SER A 563 19.53 -9.26 10.83
C SER A 563 19.25 -8.13 9.83
N LEU A 564 20.22 -7.84 8.95
CA LEU A 564 20.08 -6.82 7.94
C LEU A 564 19.15 -7.31 6.81
N VAL A 565 18.01 -6.66 6.66
CA VAL A 565 17.01 -7.03 5.65
C VAL A 565 17.33 -6.36 4.32
N TYR A 566 17.28 -7.14 3.24
CA TYR A 566 17.32 -6.69 1.86
C TYR A 566 15.95 -6.90 1.25
N LYS A 567 15.38 -5.93 0.53
CA LYS A 567 14.01 -6.03 -0.02
C LYS A 567 14.00 -5.81 -1.54
N MET A 568 13.59 -6.84 -2.28
CA MET A 568 13.22 -6.75 -3.70
C MET A 568 11.69 -6.80 -3.81
N ALA A 569 11.06 -5.64 -3.94
CA ALA A 569 9.60 -5.52 -4.00
C ALA A 569 9.14 -4.47 -5.01
N VAL A 570 8.18 -4.84 -5.85
CA VAL A 570 7.49 -3.96 -6.81
C VAL A 570 6.12 -3.56 -6.28
N PHE A 571 5.47 -4.41 -5.48
CA PHE A 571 4.24 -4.05 -4.79
C PHE A 571 4.53 -3.01 -3.70
N ARG A 572 3.61 -2.04 -3.58
CA ARG A 572 3.63 -0.98 -2.58
C ARG A 572 2.66 -1.32 -1.45
N GLU A 573 3.08 -1.04 -0.23
CA GLU A 573 2.40 -1.35 1.03
C GLU A 573 2.15 -0.05 1.82
N TRP A 574 1.18 -0.05 2.73
CA TRP A 574 0.74 1.15 3.47
C TRP A 574 1.87 1.92 4.21
N HIS A 575 2.94 1.22 4.58
CA HIS A 575 4.06 1.75 5.35
C HIS A 575 5.22 2.27 4.48
N GLU A 576 5.04 2.46 3.16
CA GLU A 576 6.14 2.85 2.26
C GLU A 576 6.77 4.20 2.62
N GLU A 577 6.00 5.11 3.21
CA GLU A 577 6.49 6.38 3.75
C GLU A 577 7.20 6.22 5.10
N TRP A 578 6.86 5.19 5.87
CA TRP A 578 7.28 5.02 7.26
C TRP A 578 8.58 4.22 7.38
N LEU A 579 8.84 3.30 6.45
CA LEU A 579 10.08 2.53 6.36
C LEU A 579 10.97 3.03 5.23
N LYS A 580 11.95 3.87 5.58
CA LYS A 580 12.92 4.40 4.60
C LYS A 580 13.95 3.34 4.18
N PRO A 581 14.19 3.12 2.86
CA PRO A 581 15.33 2.35 2.38
C PRO A 581 16.66 2.97 2.84
N TRP A 582 17.73 2.18 2.88
CA TRP A 582 19.08 2.51 3.37
C TRP A 582 19.20 2.91 4.85
N VAL A 583 18.08 3.20 5.53
CA VAL A 583 18.01 3.37 7.00
C VAL A 583 17.55 2.10 7.71
N HIS A 584 16.51 1.43 7.18
CA HIS A 584 15.86 0.28 7.84
C HIS A 584 16.01 -1.05 7.09
N TYR A 585 16.34 -0.99 5.80
CA TYR A 585 16.56 -2.14 4.92
C TYR A 585 17.30 -1.72 3.65
N ILE A 586 17.95 -2.66 2.97
CA ILE A 586 18.67 -2.43 1.72
C ILE A 586 17.72 -2.70 0.52
N PRO A 587 17.39 -1.72 -0.32
CA PRO A 587 16.56 -1.95 -1.50
C PRO A 587 17.38 -2.64 -2.60
N LEU A 588 16.82 -3.70 -3.20
CA LEU A 588 17.41 -4.40 -4.34
C LEU A 588 16.54 -4.23 -5.59
N SER A 589 17.20 -4.08 -6.74
CA SER A 589 16.59 -4.13 -8.06
C SER A 589 16.36 -5.58 -8.50
N LEU A 590 15.56 -5.76 -9.56
CA LEU A 590 15.42 -7.07 -10.22
C LEU A 590 16.52 -7.32 -11.27
N ARG A 591 17.27 -6.28 -11.67
CA ARG A 591 18.41 -6.39 -12.61
C ARG A 591 19.56 -7.17 -11.98
N GLY A 592 19.91 -6.83 -10.74
CA GLY A 592 20.81 -7.62 -9.92
C GLY A 592 22.29 -7.57 -10.28
N ASP A 593 22.74 -6.43 -10.78
CA ASP A 593 24.18 -6.18 -10.98
C ASP A 593 24.83 -5.66 -9.69
N GLU A 594 24.02 -5.13 -8.78
CA GLU A 594 24.37 -4.62 -7.46
C GLU A 594 24.32 -5.68 -6.35
N TRP A 595 23.66 -6.82 -6.53
CA TRP A 595 23.40 -7.79 -5.45
C TRP A 595 24.68 -8.31 -4.79
N VAL A 596 25.69 -8.66 -5.60
CA VAL A 596 26.96 -9.19 -5.10
C VAL A 596 27.72 -8.11 -4.36
N GLU A 597 27.84 -6.91 -4.93
CA GLU A 597 28.54 -5.81 -4.26
C GLU A 597 27.85 -5.39 -2.96
N ALA A 598 26.52 -5.33 -2.93
CA ALA A 598 25.79 -4.96 -1.74
C ALA A 598 26.12 -5.90 -0.58
N VAL A 599 26.00 -7.22 -0.79
CA VAL A 599 26.34 -8.22 0.24
C VAL A 599 27.84 -8.21 0.55
N ARG A 600 28.71 -8.21 -0.47
CA ARG A 600 30.17 -8.22 -0.33
C ARG A 600 30.67 -7.04 0.48
N TRP A 601 30.15 -5.84 0.25
CA TRP A 601 30.58 -4.64 0.96
C TRP A 601 30.23 -4.74 2.46
N PHE A 602 28.98 -5.07 2.78
CA PHE A 602 28.52 -5.25 4.16
C PHE A 602 29.22 -6.42 4.88
N ALA A 603 29.53 -7.52 4.19
CA ALA A 603 30.19 -8.71 4.74
C ALA A 603 31.74 -8.69 4.68
N GLY A 604 32.32 -7.76 3.93
CA GLY A 604 33.75 -7.71 3.63
C GLY A 604 34.45 -6.51 4.26
N GLU A 605 33.98 -5.31 3.93
CA GLU A 605 34.70 -4.07 4.25
C GLU A 605 34.57 -3.66 5.73
N PRO A 606 35.61 -3.09 6.37
CA PRO A 606 35.54 -2.67 7.76
C PRO A 606 34.48 -1.60 8.05
N SER A 607 34.24 -0.68 7.11
CA SER A 607 33.16 0.31 7.16
C SER A 607 31.79 -0.33 6.92
N GLY A 608 31.71 -1.22 5.94
CA GLY A 608 30.52 -2.02 5.62
C GLY A 608 30.03 -2.85 6.80
N LYS A 609 30.91 -3.62 7.46
CA LYS A 609 30.56 -4.45 8.63
C LYS A 609 29.92 -3.65 9.77
N LYS A 610 30.48 -2.47 10.09
CA LYS A 610 29.93 -1.56 11.09
C LYS A 610 28.58 -0.98 10.66
N ALA A 611 28.43 -0.64 9.38
CA ALA A 611 27.18 -0.16 8.83
C ALA A 611 26.09 -1.26 8.83
N ALA A 612 26.45 -2.52 8.57
CA ALA A 612 25.52 -3.63 8.47
C ALA A 612 24.75 -3.88 9.78
N GLU A 613 25.49 -4.00 10.89
CA GLU A 613 24.94 -4.16 12.24
C GLU A 613 24.05 -2.98 12.62
N ARG A 614 24.56 -1.76 12.39
CA ARG A 614 23.86 -0.51 12.71
C ARG A 614 22.53 -0.39 11.97
N ILE A 615 22.48 -0.71 10.68
CA ILE A 615 21.24 -0.68 9.87
C ILE A 615 20.28 -1.80 10.29
N ALA A 616 20.78 -3.00 10.60
CA ALA A 616 19.96 -4.09 11.12
C ALA A 616 19.26 -3.68 12.44
N MET A 617 20.02 -3.10 13.37
CA MET A 617 19.48 -2.64 14.65
C MET A 617 18.55 -1.42 14.49
N GLN A 618 18.83 -0.48 13.59
CA GLN A 618 17.89 0.61 13.26
C GLN A 618 16.57 0.09 12.68
N GLY A 619 16.62 -0.90 11.77
CA GLY A 619 15.43 -1.58 11.25
C GLY A 619 14.60 -2.25 12.35
N ARG A 620 15.26 -2.94 13.28
CA ARG A 620 14.64 -3.57 14.45
C ARG A 620 14.04 -2.57 15.43
N GLU A 621 14.77 -1.53 15.80
CA GLU A 621 14.29 -0.52 16.75
C GLU A 621 13.12 0.29 16.19
N TRP A 622 13.20 0.69 14.91
CA TRP A 622 12.16 1.50 14.28
C TRP A 622 10.90 0.67 14.00
N SER A 623 11.03 -0.55 13.47
CA SER A 623 9.88 -1.42 13.21
C SER A 623 9.08 -1.74 14.48
N ASN A 624 9.74 -1.85 15.64
CA ASN A 624 9.07 -2.01 16.93
C ASN A 624 8.38 -0.73 17.44
N LYS A 625 8.69 0.45 16.88
CA LYS A 625 8.06 1.74 17.23
C LYS A 625 6.92 2.15 16.28
N VAL A 626 6.94 1.72 15.01
CA VAL A 626 5.98 2.19 13.98
C VAL A 626 5.19 1.11 13.24
N LEU A 627 5.44 -0.18 13.52
CA LEU A 627 4.69 -1.30 12.93
C LEU A 627 3.95 -2.14 14.00
N ARG A 628 3.50 -1.50 15.08
CA ARG A 628 2.67 -2.12 16.12
C ARG A 628 1.21 -2.14 15.67
N ASN A 629 0.36 -2.98 16.29
CA ASN A 629 -1.08 -2.96 16.02
C ASN A 629 -1.70 -1.58 16.34
N ASP A 630 -1.13 -0.85 17.31
CA ASP A 630 -1.39 0.56 17.57
C ASP A 630 -1.30 1.44 16.31
N ASP A 631 -0.19 1.31 15.59
CA ASP A 631 0.14 2.11 14.42
C ASP A 631 -0.78 1.76 13.23
N PHE A 632 -1.11 0.48 13.08
CA PHE A 632 -2.09 -0.02 12.11
C PHE A 632 -3.46 0.62 12.33
N GLU A 633 -3.97 0.58 13.57
CA GLU A 633 -5.27 1.14 13.92
C GLU A 633 -5.29 2.66 13.69
N VAL A 634 -4.21 3.37 14.01
CA VAL A 634 -4.11 4.83 13.80
C VAL A 634 -4.08 5.18 12.31
N TYR A 635 -3.32 4.45 11.49
CA TYR A 635 -3.32 4.65 10.03
C TYR A 635 -4.68 4.31 9.41
N PHE A 636 -5.31 3.21 9.84
CA PHE A 636 -6.59 2.80 9.32
C PHE A 636 -7.72 3.75 9.74
N PHE A 637 -7.68 4.30 10.95
CA PHE A 637 -8.58 5.35 11.39
C PHE A 637 -8.46 6.60 10.51
N ARG A 638 -7.22 7.07 10.24
CA ARG A 638 -6.99 8.19 9.30
C ARG A 638 -7.59 7.92 7.94
N LEU A 639 -7.27 6.75 7.35
CA LEU A 639 -7.76 6.33 6.04
C LEU A 639 -9.30 6.34 5.97
N LEU A 640 -9.98 5.86 7.00
CA LEU A 640 -11.44 5.79 7.02
C LEU A 640 -12.12 7.13 7.34
N LEU A 641 -11.47 8.08 8.01
CA LEU A 641 -11.96 9.47 8.07
C LEU A 641 -11.89 10.15 6.70
N GLU A 642 -10.80 9.96 5.95
CA GLU A 642 -10.65 10.53 4.60
C GLU A 642 -11.62 9.88 3.60
N TYR A 643 -11.77 8.55 3.64
CA TYR A 643 -12.78 7.84 2.84
C TYR A 643 -14.22 8.23 3.24
N GLY A 644 -14.49 8.37 4.54
CA GLY A 644 -15.77 8.86 5.07
C GLY A 644 -16.13 10.23 4.51
N ARG A 645 -15.14 11.13 4.37
CA ARG A 645 -15.34 12.41 3.70
C ARG A 645 -15.59 12.26 2.20
N LEU A 646 -14.88 11.40 1.48
CA LEU A 646 -15.10 11.20 0.03
C LEU A 646 -16.55 10.81 -0.31
N VAL A 647 -17.18 10.01 0.56
CA VAL A 647 -18.55 9.49 0.41
C VAL A 647 -19.62 10.37 1.06
N ASP A 648 -19.27 11.51 1.65
CA ASP A 648 -20.22 12.50 2.17
C ASP A 648 -20.72 13.43 1.05
N ASP A 649 -22.04 13.64 0.95
CA ASP A 649 -22.62 14.51 -0.08
C ASP A 649 -22.24 16.00 0.10
N ASN A 650 -21.84 16.41 1.30
CA ASN A 650 -21.38 17.77 1.62
C ASN A 650 -19.85 17.85 1.79
N ARG A 651 -19.07 16.92 1.21
CA ARG A 651 -17.60 16.83 1.42
C ARG A 651 -16.79 18.12 1.16
N GLU A 652 -17.33 19.01 0.33
CA GLU A 652 -16.76 20.33 -0.01
C GLU A 652 -16.94 21.36 1.12
N THR A 653 -17.88 21.17 2.05
CA THR A 653 -18.18 22.12 3.14
C THR A 653 -18.02 21.52 4.54
N ILE A 654 -17.46 20.31 4.66
CA ILE A 654 -17.14 19.68 5.96
C ILE A 654 -15.64 19.59 6.20
N GLY A 655 -15.29 19.46 7.48
CA GLY A 655 -13.93 19.52 8.00
C GLY A 655 -13.79 20.68 8.99
N ALA A 656 -12.59 20.88 9.55
CA ALA A 656 -12.30 22.05 10.38
C ALA A 656 -11.35 23.01 9.64
N ALA A 657 -11.73 24.28 9.56
CA ALA A 657 -10.86 25.31 9.01
C ALA A 657 -9.81 25.80 10.01
N SER A 658 -10.07 25.70 11.31
CA SER A 658 -9.19 26.18 12.38
C SER A 658 -9.27 25.28 13.63
N THR A 659 -8.29 25.40 14.54
CA THR A 659 -8.33 24.69 15.83
C THR A 659 -9.46 25.14 16.75
N PHE A 660 -9.97 26.36 16.59
CA PHE A 660 -11.12 26.85 17.35
C PHE A 660 -12.40 26.05 17.05
N GLU A 661 -12.49 25.39 15.89
CA GLU A 661 -13.62 24.51 15.54
C GLU A 661 -13.53 23.10 16.17
N TYR A 662 -12.43 22.77 16.84
CA TYR A 662 -12.30 21.58 17.69
C TYR A 662 -12.51 21.87 19.19
N LEU A 663 -12.67 23.14 19.57
CA LEU A 663 -13.07 23.47 20.93
C LEU A 663 -14.53 23.07 21.16
N PRO A 664 -14.88 22.42 22.28
CA PRO A 664 -16.27 22.26 22.68
C PRO A 664 -16.95 23.64 22.78
N ALA A 665 -18.22 23.72 22.41
CA ALA A 665 -19.05 24.93 22.54
C ALA A 665 -19.41 25.25 24.01
N LEU A 666 -18.40 25.29 24.89
CA LEU A 666 -18.51 25.56 26.33
C LEU A 666 -18.37 27.06 26.68
N ILE A 667 -18.28 27.93 25.68
CA ILE A 667 -18.43 29.38 25.85
C ILE A 667 -19.73 29.82 25.17
N ASN A 668 -20.86 29.49 25.79
CA ASN A 668 -22.05 30.30 25.62
C ASN A 668 -21.77 31.67 26.25
N PRO A 669 -21.99 32.80 25.55
CA PRO A 669 -22.01 34.10 26.19
C PRO A 669 -23.30 34.24 27.02
N VAL A 670 -23.27 33.71 28.25
CA VAL A 670 -24.36 33.88 29.22
C VAL A 670 -24.30 35.30 29.79
N MET A 671 -25.05 36.20 29.14
CA MET A 671 -25.52 37.46 29.71
C MET A 671 -27.00 37.63 29.33
N THR A 672 -27.84 36.72 29.81
CA THR A 672 -29.28 36.98 29.96
C THR A 672 -29.45 37.85 31.21
N ALA A 673 -29.71 39.15 31.03
CA ALA A 673 -30.18 40.00 32.12
C ALA A 673 -31.66 39.69 32.39
N SER A 674 -31.99 39.30 33.62
CA SER A 674 -33.36 39.04 34.07
C SER A 674 -33.89 40.16 34.96
N ASP A 675 -35.04 40.70 34.56
CA ASP A 675 -36.14 41.24 35.36
C ASP A 675 -35.92 42.40 36.36
N GLY A 676 -36.73 43.46 36.18
CA GLY A 676 -36.87 44.57 37.13
C GLY A 676 -37.85 45.65 36.64
N ASN A 677 -39.14 45.52 36.97
CA ASN A 677 -40.20 46.47 36.60
C ASN A 677 -40.03 47.86 37.25
N LEU A 678 -40.36 48.95 36.51
CA LEU A 678 -41.31 50.05 36.85
C LEU A 678 -41.17 51.25 35.85
N PRO A 679 -42.09 52.24 35.80
CA PRO A 679 -42.74 52.58 34.54
C PRO A 679 -42.26 53.84 33.81
N LEU A 680 -42.78 53.96 32.57
CA LEU A 680 -42.73 55.11 31.66
C LEU A 680 -42.90 56.48 32.35
N SER A 681 -41.96 57.39 32.09
CA SER A 681 -42.22 58.83 32.04
C SER A 681 -41.60 59.42 30.77
N LYS A 682 -42.22 60.46 30.21
CA LYS A 682 -41.81 61.13 28.96
C LYS A 682 -40.97 62.37 29.29
N SER A 683 -39.82 62.56 28.63
CA SER A 683 -39.49 63.79 27.87
C SER A 683 -38.06 63.80 27.32
N GLU A 684 -37.94 64.20 26.05
CA GLU A 684 -36.94 65.07 25.42
C GLU A 684 -35.44 64.99 25.83
N PHE A 685 -34.56 64.69 24.86
CA PHE A 685 -33.60 65.66 24.26
C PHE A 685 -32.69 65.02 23.18
N GLY A 686 -32.58 65.66 22.00
CA GLY A 686 -31.36 65.79 21.16
C GLY A 686 -30.68 64.55 20.50
N PRO A 687 -30.50 64.52 19.16
CA PRO A 687 -29.69 63.52 18.46
C PRO A 687 -28.23 63.98 18.17
N GLY A 688 -27.29 63.04 18.06
CA GLY A 688 -25.92 63.30 17.58
C GLY A 688 -25.14 62.00 17.26
N PRO A 689 -24.47 61.87 16.11
CA PRO A 689 -23.77 60.64 15.69
C PRO A 689 -22.28 60.64 16.05
N LEU A 690 -21.68 59.45 16.22
CA LEU A 690 -20.23 59.28 16.33
C LEU A 690 -19.71 58.25 15.31
N HIS A 691 -18.79 58.70 14.46
CA HIS A 691 -18.06 57.88 13.50
C HIS A 691 -16.97 57.05 14.20
N CYS A 692 -16.75 55.82 13.74
CA CYS A 692 -15.49 55.11 13.95
C CYS A 692 -14.70 55.07 12.64
N ILE A 693 -13.43 55.50 12.71
CA ILE A 693 -12.54 55.70 11.56
C ILE A 693 -11.71 54.43 11.34
N PHE A 694 -11.71 53.91 10.11
CA PHE A 694 -10.68 52.96 9.66
C PHE A 694 -9.36 53.71 9.49
N ASN A 695 -8.28 53.20 10.07
CA ASN A 695 -6.94 53.71 9.79
C ASN A 695 -6.03 52.57 9.33
N SER A 696 -5.44 52.74 8.15
CA SER A 696 -4.48 51.83 7.53
C SER A 696 -3.35 52.67 6.93
N SER A 697 -2.22 52.02 6.60
CA SER A 697 -0.99 52.58 5.98
C SER A 697 0.14 52.99 6.94
N ILE A 698 1.25 52.25 6.89
CA ILE A 698 2.63 52.75 7.08
C ILE A 698 3.51 52.06 5.99
N PRO A 699 4.51 52.73 5.36
CA PRO A 699 5.06 52.30 4.07
C PRO A 699 6.50 51.72 4.09
N TYR A 700 6.94 51.28 2.90
CA TYR A 700 8.33 50.89 2.54
C TYR A 700 9.34 52.06 2.59
N PRO A 701 10.64 51.72 2.71
CA PRO A 701 11.67 52.38 1.89
C PRO A 701 12.66 51.41 1.21
N GLN A 702 13.44 51.92 0.24
CA GLN A 702 14.42 51.17 -0.57
C GLN A 702 15.90 51.51 -0.26
N THR A 703 16.78 50.52 -0.50
CA THR A 703 18.19 50.58 -1.00
C THR A 703 19.24 51.51 -0.40
N SER A 704 20.37 50.93 0.04
CA SER A 704 21.73 51.34 -0.40
C SER A 704 22.80 50.27 -0.08
N ASN A 705 23.91 50.25 -0.84
CA ASN A 705 25.02 49.29 -0.75
C ASN A 705 25.98 49.57 0.42
N LEU A 706 26.62 48.54 1.00
CA LEU A 706 28.10 48.37 1.02
C LEU A 706 28.57 47.05 1.67
N SER A 707 29.82 46.68 1.36
CA SER A 707 30.48 45.42 1.73
C SER A 707 31.24 45.47 3.07
N SER A 708 31.31 44.35 3.82
CA SER A 708 32.57 43.57 4.01
C SER A 708 32.59 42.64 5.24
N LYS A 709 33.09 41.41 5.01
CA LYS A 709 33.94 40.53 5.88
C LYS A 709 33.68 40.36 7.41
N LEU A 710 33.46 39.07 7.74
CA LEU A 710 34.11 38.25 8.79
C LEU A 710 33.64 38.26 10.27
N PHE A 711 33.78 37.06 10.84
CA PHE A 711 33.68 36.61 12.25
C PHE A 711 32.31 36.26 12.87
N ASN A 712 32.38 35.19 13.68
CA ASN A 712 31.36 34.41 14.39
C ASN A 712 32.10 33.83 15.63
N PRO A 713 31.49 33.33 16.72
CA PRO A 713 30.17 33.55 17.36
C PRO A 713 30.40 33.98 18.87
N PRO A 714 29.61 33.64 19.93
CA PRO A 714 28.21 33.17 20.05
C PRO A 714 27.31 33.94 21.07
N ASN A 715 26.00 33.64 21.03
CA ASN A 715 24.91 33.76 22.04
C ASN A 715 25.06 34.59 23.34
N PRO A 716 23.95 35.22 23.77
CA PRO A 716 23.28 34.66 24.97
C PRO A 716 21.75 34.48 24.85
N ALA A 717 21.22 33.58 25.67
CA ALA A 717 19.80 33.25 25.76
C ALA A 717 18.94 34.40 26.35
N ARG A 718 17.65 34.44 25.99
CA ARG A 718 16.66 35.34 26.61
C ARG A 718 15.66 34.55 27.45
N VAL A 719 15.63 34.88 28.75
CA VAL A 719 14.57 34.49 29.68
C VAL A 719 13.30 35.28 29.35
N VAL A 720 12.15 34.62 29.30
CA VAL A 720 10.84 35.28 29.22
C VAL A 720 10.09 35.01 30.53
N VAL A 721 9.76 36.09 31.23
CA VAL A 721 8.97 36.07 32.47
C VAL A 721 7.49 36.05 32.11
N VAL A 722 6.76 35.01 32.52
CA VAL A 722 5.30 34.98 32.46
C VAL A 722 4.75 35.45 33.81
N LYS A 723 3.91 36.50 33.77
CA LYS A 723 3.34 37.13 34.95
C LYS A 723 1.99 36.48 35.27
N GLY A 724 1.89 35.78 36.39
CA GLY A 724 0.63 35.17 36.84
C GLY A 724 -0.36 36.20 37.38
N PHE A 725 -1.65 35.85 37.32
CA PHE A 725 -2.73 36.43 38.12
C PHE A 725 -3.35 35.32 38.96
N THR A 726 -3.64 35.60 40.22
CA THR A 726 -4.26 34.69 41.19
C THR A 726 -5.64 35.20 41.63
N ASP A 727 -6.27 34.43 42.52
CA ASP A 727 -7.47 34.74 43.32
C ASP A 727 -8.80 34.47 42.59
N ALA A 728 -9.81 33.82 43.17
CA ALA A 728 -9.93 32.95 44.35
C ALA A 728 -11.12 32.00 44.05
N TRP A 729 -11.27 30.79 44.59
CA TRP A 729 -11.87 30.34 45.87
C TRP A 729 -11.85 28.79 45.71
N GLY A 730 -11.61 27.89 46.67
CA GLY A 730 -11.64 28.00 48.13
C GLY A 730 -12.69 27.02 48.70
N ILE A 731 -12.30 25.77 48.99
CA ILE A 731 -12.87 24.85 50.01
C ILE A 731 -11.93 23.64 50.20
N GLU A 732 -11.90 23.10 51.42
CA GLU A 732 -10.87 22.24 52.02
C GLU A 732 -11.05 20.73 51.76
N GLY A 733 -9.99 19.91 51.98
CA GLY A 733 -10.17 18.44 52.03
C GLY A 733 -8.96 17.49 51.91
N VAL A 734 -7.92 17.64 52.75
CA VAL A 734 -6.94 16.61 53.21
C VAL A 734 -6.15 15.76 52.16
N VAL A 735 -4.86 16.08 51.92
CA VAL A 735 -3.59 15.34 52.25
C VAL A 735 -3.62 13.80 51.96
N ASP A 736 -2.76 13.21 51.12
CA ASP A 736 -1.33 12.96 51.39
C ASP A 736 -0.31 13.10 50.23
N GLU A 737 0.93 13.30 50.68
CA GLU A 737 2.25 13.49 50.06
C GLU A 737 2.60 12.91 48.67
N VAL A 738 3.30 13.74 47.86
CA VAL A 738 4.39 13.26 46.99
C VAL A 738 5.64 14.12 47.20
N LEU A 739 6.71 13.46 47.63
CA LEU A 739 8.04 14.02 47.86
C LEU A 739 8.78 14.24 46.53
N VAL A 740 9.28 15.45 46.26
CA VAL A 740 10.20 15.71 45.12
C VAL A 740 11.60 15.97 45.67
N VAL A 741 12.47 14.96 45.56
CA VAL A 741 13.91 15.09 45.83
C VAL A 741 14.65 15.21 44.51
N LEU A 742 15.34 16.33 44.33
CA LEU A 742 16.35 16.50 43.29
C LEU A 742 17.63 15.76 43.68
N ALA A 743 18.13 14.90 42.80
CA ALA A 743 19.52 14.48 42.78
C ALA A 743 19.99 14.40 41.32
N ALA A 744 21.05 15.13 41.01
CA ALA A 744 21.77 15.05 39.74
C ALA A 744 22.95 14.07 39.90
N VAL A 745 23.92 14.13 38.95
CA VAL A 745 25.25 13.50 39.03
C VAL A 745 25.20 11.99 38.63
N GLU A 746 26.08 11.43 37.79
CA GLU A 746 27.33 11.90 37.17
C GLU A 746 27.51 11.39 35.73
N SER A 747 28.42 12.01 34.97
CA SER A 747 29.00 11.42 33.76
C SER A 747 30.52 11.43 33.88
N GLU A 748 31.14 10.28 34.14
CA GLU A 748 32.60 10.14 34.11
C GLU A 748 33.06 9.49 32.80
N LEU A 749 34.08 10.11 32.20
CA LEU A 749 34.82 9.60 31.05
C LEU A 749 36.29 9.67 31.46
N GLN A 750 36.91 8.52 31.77
CA GLN A 750 38.34 8.44 32.10
C GLN A 750 39.15 7.83 30.96
N TRP A 751 40.30 8.45 30.72
CA TRP A 751 41.49 7.94 30.02
C TRP A 751 42.70 8.53 30.79
N PRO A 752 43.90 7.93 30.77
CA PRO A 752 44.22 6.52 30.60
C PRO A 752 45.20 5.98 31.68
N GLN A 753 45.19 4.67 31.93
CA GLN A 753 46.39 3.81 32.05
C GLN A 753 46.01 2.34 31.99
#